data_AF-A0A551ZE03-F1
#
_entry.id   AF-A0A551ZE03-F1
#
_cell.length_a   1.000
_cell.length_b   1.000
_cell.length_c   1.000
_cell.angle_alpha   90.00
_cell.angle_beta   90.00
_cell.angle_gamma   90.00
#
_symmetry.space_group_name_H-M   'P 1'
#
loop_
_entity.id
_entity.type
_entity.pdbx_description
1 polymer ?
#
loop_
_entity_poly.entity_id
_entity_poly.type
_entity_poly.pdbx_seq_one_letter_code
_entity_poly.pdbx_strand_id
1 'polypeptide(L)'
;MLTSYQELQKELSLSLQDLNSFADKFQESYDIIVSPNEVNERHGVGVLLKRNFPDTSRIVSLRTTNLYEGDQDFGVQNFCLDVRGCSYGEILVKIQSLLVYLKPKRVLVIPYFTEDFYVGAAIKSLFQVPVCTYLMDDQNVYVNAVEDEAVQKLLDSSDLILGISLPLCQVYEKKYRQKIWFIPPVVESYLFPPEIVMPDLMGRGILIGNIWSQNWLEKLRQLCRESQIKIDWYGNPNRQWLQFQEEELAQDGIFFQGYCPQADLINRLRQAPFALVPTGSSAEEQDRPEIAYLSLPSRIPFIVAAANTPILVVGQKDSAAAKFVQDFDLGSVCDYASASFLTEIAKLRTHSYQLKLRQASRQLATSLKADHFDDWLWRSLEQGQPIDNRFATFQNHCVCGSVVITACEVNQQHGTGPLVKRIFPDNRQVISIRSANHYGGEQNFGAFSLVLDHRELSRPEIFQSVLKTLAHNQIESVFCVPYYASNLLTAIAIKELFNVPLATYIMDDQNICVQEIPDALMKEFLSKCSVRFATHPELRDAYENKYGYKFWLLPAIVPHRLISSEVAEVSPQRCQEKWGALLGSIWSPQWFQSLLESIQGAGIKLDWYGNSNYYWLKESAAELEKWGLYSQGLYPEEQLGQQLQAYPFVIVPTGTMDERDDRTQLSRLSLPGRIIFNLATANTPIILLGSNKTSAANFINRFQIGVVCDYTPESLAAAVDYVLDPENQQRMRENAVKVAAKFSDKGINQWVRQSLEKEQAADDRFEAILPRSPIDLVHFIEPPVPAIIYKDYAQVYQVMRRLRGQKYRPDFVVDVGASHGIWSHTASQLFPEARFILIDPLISKYEQSARNYYICNIPKAELLEIAISNQAGQLSFQVSPDLYGSSLLTPADFRNYETITVAVKTLDQVATDEQISGRGILKLDVQCAEHIVLEGAKEFIAQVDLVVAELSFIRYDQNALVFNEMLNLLDQLGFRYYDETGEWRSPIDGTLLQKEVVFIRQDLLVPETSRKIENSPSQA
;
A
#
# COMPACT_ATOMS: atom_id res chain seq x y z
N MET A 1 -89.23 -8.46 -35.63
CA MET A 1 -88.62 -7.13 -35.47
C MET A 1 -87.74 -7.01 -34.21
N LEU A 2 -88.13 -7.57 -33.05
CA LEU A 2 -87.31 -7.51 -31.82
C LEU A 2 -85.99 -8.33 -31.85
N THR A 3 -85.95 -9.46 -32.56
CA THR A 3 -84.76 -10.34 -32.67
C THR A 3 -83.62 -9.71 -33.49
N SER A 4 -83.94 -8.99 -34.56
CA SER A 4 -82.95 -8.34 -35.44
C SER A 4 -82.30 -7.11 -34.77
N TYR A 5 -82.95 -6.48 -33.80
CA TYR A 5 -82.39 -5.33 -33.10
C TYR A 5 -81.37 -5.75 -32.03
N GLN A 6 -81.58 -6.89 -31.38
CA GLN A 6 -80.64 -7.44 -30.39
C GLN A 6 -79.38 -8.02 -31.03
N GLU A 7 -79.48 -8.64 -32.21
CA GLU A 7 -78.31 -9.09 -32.98
C GLU A 7 -77.48 -7.91 -33.49
N LEU A 8 -78.12 -6.87 -34.04
CA LEU A 8 -77.45 -5.62 -34.42
C LEU A 8 -76.81 -4.89 -33.24
N GLN A 9 -77.44 -4.86 -32.07
CA GLN A 9 -76.81 -4.30 -30.85
C GLN A 9 -75.60 -5.12 -30.40
N LYS A 10 -75.62 -6.44 -30.55
CA LYS A 10 -74.51 -7.30 -30.16
C LYS A 10 -73.34 -7.18 -31.15
N GLU A 11 -73.60 -7.13 -32.46
CA GLU A 11 -72.57 -6.83 -33.48
C GLU A 11 -71.99 -5.43 -33.33
N LEU A 12 -72.82 -4.42 -33.06
CA LEU A 12 -72.37 -3.06 -32.84
C LEU A 12 -71.56 -2.94 -31.53
N SER A 13 -71.96 -3.64 -30.47
CA SER A 13 -71.20 -3.69 -29.20
C SER A 13 -69.87 -4.42 -29.35
N LEU A 14 -69.81 -5.51 -30.12
CA LEU A 14 -68.56 -6.23 -30.42
C LEU A 14 -67.65 -5.38 -31.31
N SER A 15 -68.21 -4.74 -32.34
CA SER A 15 -67.46 -3.82 -33.21
C SER A 15 -66.98 -2.57 -32.46
N LEU A 16 -67.75 -2.04 -31.51
CA LEU A 16 -67.34 -0.95 -30.61
C LEU A 16 -66.31 -1.41 -29.57
N GLN A 17 -66.38 -2.66 -29.09
CA GLN A 17 -65.32 -3.24 -28.24
C GLN A 17 -64.03 -3.47 -29.04
N ASP A 18 -64.13 -3.92 -30.30
CA ASP A 18 -62.99 -4.06 -31.19
C ASP A 18 -62.38 -2.70 -31.50
N LEU A 19 -63.19 -1.68 -31.81
CA LEU A 19 -62.75 -0.29 -32.03
C LEU A 19 -62.18 0.36 -30.76
N ASN A 20 -62.76 0.09 -29.59
CA ASN A 20 -62.21 0.56 -28.32
C ASN A 20 -60.91 -0.19 -27.96
N SER A 21 -60.79 -1.49 -28.22
CA SER A 21 -59.51 -2.21 -28.07
C SER A 21 -58.46 -1.72 -29.08
N PHE A 22 -58.90 -1.29 -30.27
CA PHE A 22 -58.05 -0.69 -31.29
C PHE A 22 -57.64 0.73 -30.89
N ALA A 23 -58.52 1.51 -30.26
CA ALA A 23 -58.24 2.83 -29.70
C ALA A 23 -57.40 2.77 -28.41
N ASP A 24 -57.54 1.72 -27.59
CA ASP A 24 -56.70 1.45 -26.43
C ASP A 24 -55.28 1.05 -26.87
N LYS A 25 -55.14 0.30 -27.98
CA LYS A 25 -53.85 0.06 -28.65
C LYS A 25 -53.16 1.34 -29.15
N PHE A 26 -53.91 2.42 -29.42
CA PHE A 26 -53.34 3.75 -29.74
C PHE A 26 -52.80 4.50 -28.51
N GLN A 27 -53.09 4.05 -27.28
CA GLN A 27 -52.59 4.68 -26.05
C GLN A 27 -51.28 4.07 -25.54
N GLU A 28 -50.95 2.83 -25.93
CA GLU A 28 -49.76 2.14 -25.45
C GLU A 28 -48.47 2.55 -26.21
N SER A 29 -47.40 2.81 -25.46
CA SER A 29 -46.08 3.14 -26.00
C SER A 29 -45.12 1.96 -25.86
N TYR A 30 -44.30 1.71 -26.86
CA TYR A 30 -43.42 0.54 -26.95
C TYR A 30 -41.95 0.89 -26.86
N ASP A 31 -41.16 0.03 -26.21
CA ASP A 31 -39.70 0.09 -26.26
C ASP A 31 -39.23 -0.56 -27.57
N ILE A 32 -38.40 0.13 -28.35
CA ILE A 32 -37.91 -0.37 -29.64
C ILE A 32 -36.50 -0.93 -29.46
N ILE A 33 -36.26 -2.16 -29.92
CA ILE A 33 -34.92 -2.75 -29.95
C ILE A 33 -34.50 -2.97 -31.39
N VAL A 34 -33.49 -2.23 -31.83
CA VAL A 34 -32.86 -2.37 -33.14
C VAL A 34 -31.67 -3.32 -33.01
N SER A 35 -31.73 -4.46 -33.70
CA SER A 35 -30.66 -5.47 -33.73
C SER A 35 -30.21 -5.74 -35.18
N PRO A 36 -28.97 -6.19 -35.41
CA PRO A 36 -28.47 -6.38 -36.78
C PRO A 36 -29.08 -7.61 -37.45
N ASN A 37 -29.54 -8.56 -36.65
CA ASN A 37 -30.12 -9.84 -37.06
C ASN A 37 -31.13 -10.32 -36.01
N GLU A 38 -31.61 -11.55 -36.19
CA GLU A 38 -32.61 -12.20 -35.35
C GLU A 38 -32.21 -12.20 -33.86
N VAL A 39 -33.19 -12.22 -32.95
CA VAL A 39 -32.94 -12.36 -31.50
C VAL A 39 -33.30 -13.78 -31.05
N ASN A 40 -32.33 -14.70 -31.11
CA ASN A 40 -32.50 -16.11 -30.76
C ASN A 40 -31.27 -16.69 -30.02
N GLU A 41 -31.31 -17.99 -29.69
CA GLU A 41 -30.22 -18.65 -28.94
C GLU A 41 -29.04 -19.11 -29.82
N ARG A 42 -29.05 -18.83 -31.13
CA ARG A 42 -28.05 -19.34 -32.08
C ARG A 42 -26.77 -18.48 -32.14
N HIS A 43 -26.76 -17.28 -31.55
CA HIS A 43 -25.62 -16.36 -31.57
C HIS A 43 -25.57 -15.45 -30.33
N GLY A 44 -24.43 -14.78 -30.12
CA GLY A 44 -24.12 -14.06 -28.89
C GLY A 44 -25.04 -12.87 -28.58
N VAL A 45 -25.39 -12.05 -29.58
CA VAL A 45 -26.25 -10.87 -29.41
C VAL A 45 -27.68 -11.29 -29.03
N GLY A 46 -28.22 -12.32 -29.68
CA GLY A 46 -29.57 -12.81 -29.41
C GLY A 46 -29.70 -13.38 -27.98
N VAL A 47 -28.71 -14.17 -27.55
CA VAL A 47 -28.62 -14.65 -26.16
C VAL A 47 -28.53 -13.48 -25.17
N LEU A 48 -27.68 -12.48 -25.44
CA LEU A 48 -27.53 -11.32 -24.56
C LEU A 48 -28.84 -10.54 -24.41
N LEU A 49 -29.55 -10.26 -25.52
CA LEU A 49 -30.81 -9.52 -25.48
C LEU A 49 -31.91 -10.27 -24.72
N LYS A 50 -32.02 -11.60 -24.88
CA LYS A 50 -32.96 -12.42 -24.11
C LYS A 50 -32.67 -12.41 -22.61
N ARG A 51 -31.40 -12.32 -22.21
CA ARG A 51 -30.99 -12.18 -20.80
C ARG A 51 -31.30 -10.81 -20.24
N ASN A 52 -31.02 -9.77 -21.02
CA ASN A 52 -31.23 -8.39 -20.61
C ASN A 52 -32.72 -8.05 -20.50
N PHE A 53 -33.57 -8.67 -21.33
CA PHE A 53 -35.01 -8.41 -21.40
C PHE A 53 -35.83 -9.71 -21.28
N PRO A 54 -36.04 -10.21 -20.06
CA PRO A 54 -36.84 -11.43 -19.84
C PRO A 54 -38.34 -11.21 -20.10
N ASP A 55 -38.86 -10.00 -19.89
CA ASP A 55 -40.22 -9.60 -20.28
C ASP A 55 -40.17 -8.81 -21.60
N THR A 56 -40.84 -9.34 -22.62
CA THR A 56 -40.86 -8.76 -23.97
C THR A 56 -42.24 -8.21 -24.35
N SER A 57 -43.19 -8.18 -23.42
CA SER A 57 -44.60 -7.78 -23.66
C SER A 57 -44.77 -6.34 -24.17
N ARG A 58 -43.80 -5.46 -23.90
CA ARG A 58 -43.79 -4.04 -24.33
C ARG A 58 -42.68 -3.71 -25.34
N ILE A 59 -42.03 -4.72 -25.90
CA ILE A 59 -40.89 -4.56 -26.80
C ILE A 59 -41.34 -4.80 -28.24
N VAL A 60 -41.01 -3.88 -29.14
CA VAL A 60 -41.03 -4.11 -30.58
C VAL A 60 -39.60 -4.30 -31.06
N SER A 61 -39.31 -5.44 -31.69
CA SER A 61 -37.99 -5.72 -32.24
C SER A 61 -37.93 -5.37 -33.72
N LEU A 62 -36.88 -4.65 -34.11
CA LEU A 62 -36.62 -4.25 -35.48
C LEU A 62 -35.24 -4.75 -35.88
N ARG A 63 -35.14 -5.49 -36.98
CA ARG A 63 -33.86 -5.92 -37.54
C ARG A 63 -33.71 -5.50 -38.98
N THR A 64 -32.48 -5.29 -39.44
CA THR A 64 -32.19 -4.89 -40.83
C THR A 64 -31.93 -6.07 -41.74
N THR A 65 -31.46 -7.19 -41.19
CA THR A 65 -31.07 -8.39 -41.95
C THR A 65 -31.56 -9.68 -41.28
N ASN A 66 -31.84 -10.73 -42.06
CA ASN A 66 -32.01 -12.12 -41.57
C ASN A 66 -30.74 -12.91 -41.84
N LEU A 67 -30.08 -13.45 -40.81
CA LEU A 67 -28.90 -14.32 -40.94
C LEU A 67 -29.16 -15.75 -40.46
N TYR A 68 -30.25 -15.99 -39.73
CA TYR A 68 -30.59 -17.25 -39.08
C TYR A 68 -32.01 -17.69 -39.45
N GLU A 69 -32.27 -17.79 -40.75
CA GLU A 69 -33.53 -18.31 -41.33
C GLU A 69 -34.78 -17.47 -40.99
N GLY A 70 -34.60 -16.27 -40.41
CA GLY A 70 -35.70 -15.44 -39.95
C GLY A 70 -36.37 -15.92 -38.66
N ASP A 71 -35.80 -16.93 -37.99
CA ASP A 71 -36.31 -17.51 -36.74
C ASP A 71 -36.08 -16.55 -35.56
N GLN A 72 -37.16 -15.90 -35.11
CA GLN A 72 -37.13 -14.94 -34.01
C GLN A 72 -38.40 -15.03 -33.16
N ASP A 73 -38.19 -15.11 -31.84
CA ASP A 73 -39.23 -15.06 -30.81
C ASP A 73 -38.78 -14.07 -29.71
N PHE A 74 -38.89 -12.78 -30.04
CA PHE A 74 -38.49 -11.67 -29.16
C PHE A 74 -39.28 -10.41 -29.51
N GLY A 75 -40.01 -9.90 -28.52
CA GLY A 75 -40.92 -8.77 -28.66
C GLY A 75 -42.36 -9.19 -28.98
N VAL A 76 -43.33 -8.34 -28.60
CA VAL A 76 -44.76 -8.51 -28.94
C VAL A 76 -45.00 -8.39 -30.45
N GLN A 77 -44.14 -7.65 -31.14
CA GLN A 77 -44.04 -7.59 -32.59
C GLN A 77 -42.58 -7.57 -33.00
N ASN A 78 -42.27 -8.21 -34.14
CA ASN A 78 -40.94 -8.16 -34.72
C ASN A 78 -41.00 -7.90 -36.23
N PHE A 79 -40.09 -7.07 -36.72
CA PHE A 79 -40.03 -6.63 -38.11
C PHE A 79 -38.63 -6.82 -38.67
N CYS A 80 -38.54 -7.30 -39.91
CA CYS A 80 -37.33 -7.22 -40.71
C CYS A 80 -37.51 -6.10 -41.73
N LEU A 81 -36.75 -5.02 -41.58
CA LEU A 81 -36.76 -3.88 -42.48
C LEU A 81 -35.48 -3.86 -43.32
N ASP A 82 -35.54 -4.49 -44.48
CA ASP A 82 -34.44 -4.45 -45.44
C ASP A 82 -34.38 -3.07 -46.11
N VAL A 83 -33.36 -2.30 -45.75
CA VAL A 83 -33.07 -0.96 -46.27
C VAL A 83 -31.71 -0.89 -46.95
N ARG A 84 -31.15 -2.05 -47.33
CA ARG A 84 -29.87 -2.10 -48.06
C ARG A 84 -29.98 -1.31 -49.35
N GLY A 85 -29.04 -0.39 -49.56
CA GLY A 85 -29.00 0.50 -50.72
C GLY A 85 -30.02 1.65 -50.72
N CYS A 86 -30.84 1.81 -49.68
CA CYS A 86 -31.72 2.98 -49.54
C CYS A 86 -30.93 4.22 -49.11
N SER A 87 -31.30 5.39 -49.64
CA SER A 87 -30.85 6.69 -49.13
C SER A 87 -31.43 6.96 -47.73
N TYR A 88 -30.77 7.83 -46.95
CA TYR A 88 -31.27 8.19 -45.61
C TYR A 88 -32.70 8.75 -45.63
N GLY A 89 -33.09 9.47 -46.68
CA GLY A 89 -34.46 9.96 -46.87
C GLY A 89 -35.48 8.83 -47.05
N GLU A 90 -35.14 7.79 -47.80
CA GLU A 90 -36.00 6.61 -47.99
C GLU A 90 -36.13 5.79 -46.70
N ILE A 91 -35.04 5.70 -45.91
CA ILE A 91 -35.07 5.08 -44.59
C ILE A 91 -36.03 5.81 -43.66
N LEU A 92 -36.02 7.15 -43.64
CA LEU A 92 -36.96 7.95 -42.85
C LEU A 92 -38.42 7.63 -43.22
N VAL A 93 -38.77 7.59 -44.51
CA VAL A 93 -40.14 7.29 -44.96
C VAL A 93 -40.59 5.88 -44.56
N LYS A 94 -39.70 4.88 -44.69
CA LYS A 94 -39.97 3.49 -44.31
C LYS A 94 -40.17 3.35 -42.80
N ILE A 95 -39.30 3.97 -41.99
CA ILE A 95 -39.40 3.96 -40.53
C ILE A 95 -40.66 4.68 -40.06
N GLN A 96 -40.98 5.84 -40.65
CA GLN A 96 -42.21 6.57 -40.34
C GLN A 96 -43.43 5.69 -40.63
N SER A 97 -43.50 5.06 -41.81
CA SER A 97 -44.62 4.20 -42.19
C SER A 97 -44.77 2.98 -41.27
N LEU A 98 -43.65 2.40 -40.83
CA LEU A 98 -43.63 1.22 -39.96
C LEU A 98 -44.06 1.55 -38.53
N LEU A 99 -43.54 2.65 -37.97
CA LEU A 99 -43.69 2.98 -36.55
C LEU A 99 -44.77 4.03 -36.25
N VAL A 100 -45.44 4.62 -37.26
CA VAL A 100 -46.47 5.67 -37.05
C VAL A 100 -47.61 5.21 -36.12
N TYR A 101 -47.95 3.92 -36.14
CA TYR A 101 -48.98 3.33 -35.27
C TYR A 101 -48.41 2.67 -34.02
N LEU A 102 -47.08 2.63 -33.87
CA LEU A 102 -46.36 2.01 -32.77
C LEU A 102 -45.62 3.12 -32.03
N LYS A 103 -46.33 3.89 -31.20
CA LYS A 103 -45.80 5.04 -30.46
C LYS A 103 -44.47 4.69 -29.74
N PRO A 104 -43.29 5.03 -30.30
CA PRO A 104 -42.03 4.64 -29.70
C PRO A 104 -41.85 5.38 -28.38
N LYS A 105 -41.39 4.70 -27.34
CA LYS A 105 -41.11 5.30 -26.04
C LYS A 105 -39.63 5.68 -25.91
N ARG A 106 -38.76 4.75 -26.29
CA ARG A 106 -37.30 4.81 -26.22
C ARG A 106 -36.72 3.68 -27.06
N VAL A 107 -35.45 3.76 -27.40
CA VAL A 107 -34.80 2.83 -28.34
C VAL A 107 -33.49 2.31 -27.75
N LEU A 108 -33.24 1.01 -27.89
CA LEU A 108 -31.90 0.42 -27.80
C LEU A 108 -31.45 0.02 -29.20
N VAL A 109 -30.28 0.49 -29.61
CA VAL A 109 -29.66 0.16 -30.90
C VAL A 109 -28.39 -0.65 -30.64
N ILE A 110 -28.32 -1.86 -31.19
CA ILE A 110 -27.11 -2.68 -31.26
C ILE A 110 -26.69 -2.71 -32.72
N PRO A 111 -25.81 -1.80 -33.17
CA PRO A 111 -25.51 -1.69 -34.58
C PRO A 111 -24.37 -2.63 -35.00
N TYR A 112 -24.44 -3.17 -36.21
CA TYR A 112 -23.35 -3.93 -36.85
C TYR A 112 -23.23 -3.56 -38.34
N PHE A 113 -24.33 -3.56 -39.08
CA PHE A 113 -24.36 -3.14 -40.48
C PHE A 113 -24.65 -1.65 -40.60
N THR A 114 -24.20 -1.02 -41.70
CA THR A 114 -24.43 0.40 -42.00
C THR A 114 -25.91 0.81 -41.85
N GLU A 115 -26.81 -0.09 -42.24
CA GLU A 115 -28.26 0.10 -42.12
C GLU A 115 -28.72 0.30 -40.67
N ASP A 116 -28.12 -0.40 -39.70
CA ASP A 116 -28.50 -0.32 -38.29
C ASP A 116 -28.24 1.08 -37.72
N PHE A 117 -27.10 1.68 -38.12
CA PHE A 117 -26.72 3.04 -37.74
C PHE A 117 -27.73 4.06 -38.25
N TYR A 118 -28.12 3.96 -39.53
CA TYR A 118 -29.10 4.87 -40.12
C TYR A 118 -30.51 4.66 -39.57
N VAL A 119 -30.93 3.42 -39.33
CA VAL A 119 -32.24 3.11 -38.75
C VAL A 119 -32.36 3.69 -37.35
N GLY A 120 -31.36 3.49 -36.48
CA GLY A 120 -31.35 4.07 -35.13
C GLY A 120 -31.44 5.60 -35.15
N ALA A 121 -30.63 6.25 -35.97
CA ALA A 121 -30.66 7.70 -36.14
C ALA A 121 -31.98 8.22 -36.74
N ALA A 122 -32.58 7.48 -37.68
CA ALA A 122 -33.87 7.83 -38.28
C ALA A 122 -35.00 7.80 -37.25
N ILE A 123 -35.02 6.82 -36.34
CA ILE A 123 -36.02 6.75 -35.27
C ILE A 123 -35.90 7.95 -34.33
N LYS A 124 -34.67 8.33 -33.92
CA LYS A 124 -34.43 9.56 -33.12
C LYS A 124 -34.99 10.79 -33.83
N SER A 125 -34.62 10.96 -35.10
CA SER A 125 -34.99 12.13 -35.91
C SER A 125 -36.51 12.29 -36.06
N LEU A 126 -37.23 11.19 -36.30
CA LEU A 126 -38.68 11.22 -36.55
C LEU A 126 -39.52 11.33 -35.27
N PHE A 127 -39.14 10.60 -34.22
CA PHE A 127 -39.99 10.43 -33.03
C PHE A 127 -39.49 11.19 -31.79
N GLN A 128 -38.27 11.74 -31.83
CA GLN A 128 -37.68 12.54 -30.74
C GLN A 128 -37.65 11.79 -29.39
N VAL A 129 -37.44 10.48 -29.44
CA VAL A 129 -37.38 9.59 -28.26
C VAL A 129 -35.95 9.40 -27.77
N PRO A 130 -35.73 9.02 -26.50
CA PRO A 130 -34.41 8.65 -26.01
C PRO A 130 -33.84 7.43 -26.76
N VAL A 131 -32.56 7.49 -27.13
CA VAL A 131 -31.83 6.42 -27.83
C VAL A 131 -30.58 6.03 -27.04
N CYS A 132 -30.50 4.74 -26.69
CA CYS A 132 -29.29 4.12 -26.19
C CYS A 132 -28.61 3.35 -27.33
N THR A 133 -27.33 3.61 -27.59
CA THR A 133 -26.52 2.81 -28.52
C THR A 133 -25.59 1.90 -27.71
N TYR A 134 -25.57 0.61 -28.02
CA TYR A 134 -24.66 -0.35 -27.39
C TYR A 134 -23.73 -0.97 -28.44
N LEU A 135 -22.49 -0.49 -28.45
CA LEU A 135 -21.42 -0.94 -29.34
C LEU A 135 -20.82 -2.25 -28.83
N MET A 136 -21.03 -3.32 -29.58
CA MET A 136 -20.57 -4.68 -29.22
C MET A 136 -19.38 -5.14 -30.06
N ASP A 137 -19.35 -4.82 -31.34
CA ASP A 137 -18.26 -5.20 -32.23
C ASP A 137 -17.76 -3.97 -32.99
N ASP A 138 -16.47 -3.95 -33.30
CA ASP A 138 -15.91 -2.89 -34.12
C ASP A 138 -16.24 -3.11 -35.60
N GLN A 139 -16.78 -2.08 -36.25
CA GLN A 139 -17.08 -2.07 -37.68
C GLN A 139 -16.46 -0.87 -38.40
N ASN A 140 -15.60 -0.10 -37.70
CA ASN A 140 -15.17 1.21 -38.17
C ASN A 140 -13.70 1.60 -37.83
N VAL A 141 -13.10 1.08 -36.75
CA VAL A 141 -11.77 1.52 -36.31
C VAL A 141 -10.66 0.66 -36.92
N TYR A 142 -10.74 -0.66 -36.73
CA TYR A 142 -9.81 -1.62 -37.32
C TYR A 142 -10.29 -2.16 -38.66
N VAL A 143 -11.59 -2.05 -38.93
CA VAL A 143 -12.21 -2.44 -40.21
C VAL A 143 -13.04 -1.29 -40.76
N ASN A 144 -13.05 -1.11 -42.08
CA ASN A 144 -13.83 -0.06 -42.76
C ASN A 144 -15.18 -0.61 -43.27
N ALA A 145 -15.91 -1.35 -42.43
CA ALA A 145 -17.18 -1.96 -42.83
C ALA A 145 -18.35 -0.95 -42.80
N VAL A 146 -18.25 0.07 -41.93
CA VAL A 146 -19.21 1.16 -41.79
C VAL A 146 -18.47 2.50 -41.85
N GLU A 147 -18.96 3.40 -42.69
CA GLU A 147 -18.40 4.73 -42.91
C GLU A 147 -18.52 5.64 -41.68
N ASP A 148 -17.54 6.52 -41.47
CA ASP A 148 -17.50 7.45 -40.32
C ASP A 148 -18.77 8.31 -40.21
N GLU A 149 -19.39 8.69 -41.34
CA GLU A 149 -20.62 9.49 -41.36
C GLU A 149 -21.80 8.75 -40.68
N ALA A 150 -21.94 7.44 -40.94
CA ALA A 150 -23.03 6.65 -40.39
C ALA A 150 -22.85 6.46 -38.87
N VAL A 151 -21.61 6.17 -38.44
CA VAL A 151 -21.27 6.02 -37.01
C VAL A 151 -21.50 7.34 -36.29
N GLN A 152 -20.90 8.45 -36.76
CA GLN A 152 -21.04 9.77 -36.16
C GLN A 152 -22.52 10.16 -36.04
N LYS A 153 -23.33 9.92 -37.09
CA LYS A 153 -24.76 10.27 -37.08
C LYS A 153 -25.55 9.50 -36.01
N LEU A 154 -25.29 8.21 -35.80
CA LEU A 154 -25.95 7.47 -34.72
C LEU A 154 -25.48 7.95 -33.35
N LEU A 155 -24.17 8.13 -33.17
CA LEU A 155 -23.59 8.56 -31.89
C LEU A 155 -24.09 9.96 -31.49
N ASP A 156 -24.12 10.92 -32.42
CA ASP A 156 -24.73 12.25 -32.23
C ASP A 156 -26.23 12.19 -31.91
N SER A 157 -26.91 11.13 -32.35
CA SER A 157 -28.34 10.90 -32.10
C SER A 157 -28.62 10.13 -30.80
N SER A 158 -27.58 9.65 -30.11
CA SER A 158 -27.69 8.80 -28.92
C SER A 158 -27.62 9.63 -27.63
N ASP A 159 -28.53 9.38 -26.69
CA ASP A 159 -28.55 10.04 -25.38
C ASP A 159 -27.72 9.25 -24.34
N LEU A 160 -27.49 7.96 -24.60
CA LEU A 160 -26.60 7.10 -23.82
C LEU A 160 -25.82 6.18 -24.77
N ILE A 161 -24.51 6.05 -24.58
CA ILE A 161 -23.66 5.19 -25.41
C ILE A 161 -22.91 4.22 -24.51
N LEU A 162 -23.06 2.94 -24.80
CA LEU A 162 -22.49 1.82 -24.06
C LEU A 162 -21.49 1.07 -24.95
N GLY A 163 -20.44 0.52 -24.36
CA GLY A 163 -19.46 -0.31 -25.05
C GLY A 163 -19.19 -1.62 -24.30
N ILE A 164 -19.05 -2.72 -25.04
CA ILE A 164 -18.93 -4.07 -24.45
C ILE A 164 -17.57 -4.35 -23.78
N SER A 165 -16.55 -3.56 -24.12
CA SER A 165 -15.18 -3.70 -23.62
C SER A 165 -14.56 -2.33 -23.34
N LEU A 166 -13.65 -2.27 -22.38
CA LEU A 166 -12.88 -1.06 -22.09
C LEU A 166 -12.04 -0.59 -23.29
N PRO A 167 -11.31 -1.47 -24.01
CA PRO A 167 -10.61 -1.08 -25.23
C PRO A 167 -11.53 -0.44 -26.27
N LEU A 168 -12.72 -1.00 -26.50
CA LEU A 168 -13.68 -0.45 -27.46
C LEU A 168 -14.12 0.96 -27.05
N CYS A 169 -14.48 1.14 -25.78
CA CYS A 169 -14.85 2.44 -25.25
C CYS A 169 -13.74 3.46 -25.52
N GLN A 170 -12.50 3.18 -25.08
CA GLN A 170 -11.38 4.10 -25.20
C GLN A 170 -11.08 4.51 -26.65
N VAL A 171 -11.14 3.55 -27.58
CA VAL A 171 -10.82 3.80 -28.98
C VAL A 171 -11.92 4.61 -29.67
N TYR A 172 -13.19 4.29 -29.44
CA TYR A 172 -14.31 5.04 -30.00
C TYR A 172 -14.46 6.43 -29.36
N GLU A 173 -14.29 6.56 -28.04
CA GLU A 173 -14.28 7.86 -27.33
C GLU A 173 -13.20 8.78 -27.94
N LYS A 174 -12.01 8.23 -28.23
CA LYS A 174 -10.92 8.98 -28.86
C LYS A 174 -11.25 9.42 -30.29
N LYS A 175 -11.87 8.55 -31.10
CA LYS A 175 -12.20 8.85 -32.51
C LYS A 175 -13.35 9.86 -32.62
N TYR A 176 -14.42 9.66 -31.86
CA TYR A 176 -15.69 10.39 -31.99
C TYR A 176 -15.90 11.49 -30.95
N ARG A 177 -15.03 11.59 -29.93
CA ARG A 177 -15.08 12.59 -28.86
C ARG A 177 -16.39 12.62 -28.08
N GLN A 178 -17.03 11.48 -27.94
CA GLN A 178 -18.23 11.30 -27.12
C GLN A 178 -17.94 10.35 -25.97
N LYS A 179 -18.68 10.46 -24.85
CA LYS A 179 -18.52 9.58 -23.70
C LYS A 179 -19.18 8.22 -23.97
N ILE A 180 -18.45 7.14 -23.71
CA ILE A 180 -18.93 5.76 -23.84
C ILE A 180 -18.73 5.03 -22.52
N TRP A 181 -19.80 4.44 -22.01
CA TRP A 181 -19.79 3.74 -20.72
C TRP A 181 -19.55 2.24 -20.93
N PHE A 182 -18.53 1.69 -20.28
CA PHE A 182 -18.24 0.25 -20.37
C PHE A 182 -19.29 -0.56 -19.59
N ILE A 183 -19.93 -1.50 -20.27
CA ILE A 183 -20.90 -2.45 -19.73
C ILE A 183 -20.55 -3.85 -20.23
N PRO A 184 -20.13 -4.79 -19.36
CA PRO A 184 -19.90 -6.16 -19.79
C PRO A 184 -21.22 -6.91 -20.04
N PRO A 185 -21.19 -8.01 -20.79
CA PRO A 185 -22.28 -8.98 -20.83
C PRO A 185 -22.65 -9.46 -19.42
N VAL A 186 -23.95 -9.40 -19.09
CA VAL A 186 -24.50 -9.80 -17.78
C VAL A 186 -25.12 -11.20 -17.83
N VAL A 187 -25.29 -11.81 -16.65
CA VAL A 187 -25.71 -13.20 -16.44
C VAL A 187 -26.71 -13.26 -15.28
N GLU A 188 -27.76 -14.06 -15.43
CA GLU A 188 -28.84 -14.19 -14.46
C GLU A 188 -28.34 -14.84 -13.16
N SER A 189 -28.63 -14.20 -12.01
CA SER A 189 -28.05 -14.63 -10.73
C SER A 189 -28.45 -16.05 -10.29
N TYR A 190 -29.60 -16.56 -10.75
CA TYR A 190 -30.03 -17.93 -10.45
C TYR A 190 -29.12 -19.00 -11.07
N LEU A 191 -28.28 -18.64 -12.05
CA LEU A 191 -27.29 -19.53 -12.65
C LEU A 191 -25.98 -19.58 -11.85
N PHE A 192 -25.80 -18.70 -10.87
CA PHE A 192 -24.54 -18.59 -10.13
C PHE A 192 -24.42 -19.78 -9.17
N PRO A 193 -23.22 -20.37 -9.02
CA PRO A 193 -23.07 -21.54 -8.17
C PRO A 193 -23.15 -21.14 -6.68
N PRO A 194 -23.89 -21.87 -5.84
CA PRO A 194 -24.02 -21.57 -4.41
C PRO A 194 -22.69 -21.71 -3.67
N GLU A 195 -21.79 -22.57 -4.15
CA GLU A 195 -20.43 -22.79 -3.64
C GLU A 195 -19.44 -23.03 -4.78
N ILE A 196 -18.14 -22.96 -4.50
CA ILE A 196 -17.11 -23.23 -5.50
C ILE A 196 -17.04 -24.74 -5.73
N VAL A 197 -17.19 -25.17 -6.99
CA VAL A 197 -17.06 -26.56 -7.40
C VAL A 197 -15.62 -26.82 -7.85
N MET A 198 -14.96 -27.80 -7.23
CA MET A 198 -13.62 -28.24 -7.61
C MET A 198 -13.72 -29.41 -8.61
N PRO A 199 -13.12 -29.30 -9.82
CA PRO A 199 -13.13 -30.34 -10.84
C PRO A 199 -12.04 -31.40 -10.62
N ASP A 200 -12.08 -32.47 -11.43
CA ASP A 200 -10.90 -33.29 -11.70
C ASP A 200 -9.85 -32.46 -12.46
N LEU A 201 -8.71 -32.23 -11.82
CA LEU A 201 -7.60 -31.44 -12.36
C LEU A 201 -6.99 -32.06 -13.62
N MET A 202 -7.09 -33.38 -13.79
CA MET A 202 -6.59 -34.09 -14.97
C MET A 202 -7.65 -34.19 -16.09
N GLY A 203 -8.82 -33.59 -15.88
CA GLY A 203 -9.89 -33.50 -16.85
C GLY A 203 -9.49 -32.76 -18.14
N ARG A 204 -10.36 -32.90 -19.14
CA ARG A 204 -10.25 -32.18 -20.42
C ARG A 204 -10.59 -30.71 -20.24
N GLY A 205 -9.90 -29.85 -20.97
CA GLY A 205 -10.32 -28.44 -21.07
C GLY A 205 -11.63 -28.33 -21.85
N ILE A 206 -12.29 -27.18 -21.72
CA ILE A 206 -13.56 -26.93 -22.42
C ILE A 206 -13.47 -25.66 -23.28
N LEU A 207 -13.94 -25.70 -24.51
CA LEU A 207 -14.08 -24.54 -25.38
C LEU A 207 -15.57 -24.31 -25.62
N ILE A 208 -16.06 -23.08 -25.42
CA ILE A 208 -17.46 -22.75 -25.67
C ILE A 208 -17.62 -21.60 -26.67
N GLY A 209 -18.57 -21.74 -27.58
CA GLY A 209 -18.89 -20.72 -28.58
C GLY A 209 -18.16 -20.89 -29.91
N ASN A 210 -18.15 -19.81 -30.69
CA ASN A 210 -17.58 -19.81 -32.04
C ASN A 210 -16.10 -19.43 -32.00
N ILE A 211 -15.32 -20.06 -32.89
CA ILE A 211 -13.98 -19.61 -33.25
C ILE A 211 -14.15 -18.72 -34.48
N TRP A 212 -13.66 -17.48 -34.44
CA TRP A 212 -14.00 -16.44 -35.42
C TRP A 212 -13.11 -16.40 -36.66
N SER A 213 -12.13 -17.30 -36.75
CA SER A 213 -11.21 -17.42 -37.87
C SER A 213 -10.80 -18.88 -38.10
N GLN A 214 -10.65 -19.26 -39.37
CA GLN A 214 -10.05 -20.54 -39.76
C GLN A 214 -8.60 -20.67 -39.26
N ASN A 215 -7.81 -19.60 -39.35
CA ASN A 215 -6.42 -19.61 -38.88
C ASN A 215 -6.34 -19.85 -37.37
N TRP A 216 -7.24 -19.26 -36.59
CA TRP A 216 -7.28 -19.49 -35.13
C TRP A 216 -7.60 -20.96 -34.81
N LEU A 217 -8.48 -21.59 -35.58
CA LEU A 217 -8.80 -23.01 -35.45
C LEU A 217 -7.58 -23.89 -35.83
N GLU A 218 -6.93 -23.63 -36.96
CA GLU A 218 -5.76 -24.42 -37.37
C GLU A 218 -4.59 -24.31 -36.39
N LYS A 219 -4.33 -23.12 -35.86
CA LYS A 219 -3.31 -22.93 -34.81
C LYS A 219 -3.67 -23.66 -33.52
N LEU A 220 -4.95 -23.64 -33.13
CA LEU A 220 -5.42 -24.41 -31.97
C LEU A 220 -5.29 -25.92 -32.19
N ARG A 221 -5.62 -26.42 -33.39
CA ARG A 221 -5.44 -27.84 -33.76
C ARG A 221 -3.99 -28.25 -33.66
N GLN A 222 -3.09 -27.47 -34.24
CA GLN A 222 -1.64 -27.71 -34.14
C GLN A 222 -1.17 -27.73 -32.68
N LEU A 223 -1.61 -26.74 -31.89
CA LEU A 223 -1.24 -26.63 -30.48
C LEU A 223 -1.71 -27.84 -29.66
N CYS A 224 -2.95 -28.30 -29.85
CA CYS A 224 -3.49 -29.48 -29.17
C CYS A 224 -2.75 -30.76 -29.61
N ARG A 225 -2.43 -30.90 -30.90
CA ARG A 225 -1.64 -32.01 -31.45
C ARG A 225 -0.23 -32.06 -30.85
N GLU A 226 0.45 -30.93 -30.74
CA GLU A 226 1.83 -30.86 -30.20
C GLU A 226 1.88 -31.02 -28.67
N SER A 227 0.90 -30.49 -27.96
CA SER A 227 0.84 -30.53 -26.49
C SER A 227 0.16 -31.78 -25.93
N GLN A 228 -0.57 -32.54 -26.76
CA GLN A 228 -1.41 -33.68 -26.38
C GLN A 228 -2.53 -33.34 -25.38
N ILE A 229 -2.87 -32.06 -25.24
CA ILE A 229 -3.98 -31.58 -24.42
C ILE A 229 -5.29 -31.80 -25.15
N LYS A 230 -6.29 -32.32 -24.43
CA LYS A 230 -7.62 -32.64 -24.97
C LYS A 230 -8.64 -31.58 -24.56
N ILE A 231 -9.43 -31.13 -25.53
CA ILE A 231 -10.44 -30.08 -25.35
C ILE A 231 -11.80 -30.57 -25.86
N ASP A 232 -12.85 -30.41 -25.07
CA ASP A 232 -14.22 -30.61 -25.54
C ASP A 232 -14.81 -29.27 -26.02
N TRP A 233 -15.29 -29.21 -27.26
CA TRP A 233 -15.81 -27.99 -27.88
C TRP A 233 -17.34 -28.02 -28.01
N TYR A 234 -18.01 -27.13 -27.27
CA TYR A 234 -19.46 -26.93 -27.32
C TYR A 234 -19.80 -25.64 -28.07
N GLY A 235 -20.66 -25.73 -29.07
CA GLY A 235 -21.05 -24.57 -29.87
C GLY A 235 -21.86 -24.94 -31.10
N ASN A 236 -22.34 -23.91 -31.80
CA ASN A 236 -23.01 -24.07 -33.08
C ASN A 236 -22.31 -23.18 -34.12
N PRO A 237 -21.06 -23.52 -34.51
CA PRO A 237 -20.33 -22.73 -35.48
C PRO A 237 -21.07 -22.75 -36.82
N ASN A 238 -21.20 -21.60 -37.46
CA ASN A 238 -21.77 -21.57 -38.80
C ASN A 238 -20.76 -22.22 -39.77
N ARG A 239 -21.17 -23.38 -40.28
CA ARG A 239 -20.35 -24.29 -41.08
C ARG A 239 -20.01 -23.75 -42.47
N GLN A 240 -20.54 -22.60 -42.88
CA GLN A 240 -20.22 -22.01 -44.19
C GLN A 240 -18.87 -21.29 -44.21
N TRP A 241 -18.48 -20.63 -43.11
CA TRP A 241 -17.25 -19.82 -43.04
C TRP A 241 -16.14 -20.42 -42.17
N LEU A 242 -16.45 -21.43 -41.34
CA LEU A 242 -15.48 -22.19 -40.57
C LEU A 242 -15.54 -23.66 -41.00
N GLN A 243 -14.50 -24.15 -41.69
CA GLN A 243 -14.47 -25.46 -42.33
C GLN A 243 -13.61 -26.45 -41.53
N PHE A 244 -14.18 -27.60 -41.14
CA PHE A 244 -13.45 -28.68 -40.49
C PHE A 244 -14.19 -30.01 -40.63
N GLN A 245 -13.47 -31.13 -40.49
CA GLN A 245 -14.05 -32.47 -40.32
C GLN A 245 -13.94 -32.90 -38.86
N GLU A 246 -15.01 -33.49 -38.31
CA GLU A 246 -15.07 -33.87 -36.89
C GLU A 246 -14.02 -34.95 -36.56
N GLU A 247 -13.75 -35.86 -37.49
CA GLU A 247 -12.71 -36.89 -37.33
C GLU A 247 -11.30 -36.30 -37.24
N GLU A 248 -11.01 -35.26 -38.03
CA GLU A 248 -9.70 -34.60 -38.01
C GLU A 248 -9.50 -33.80 -36.71
N LEU A 249 -10.54 -33.12 -36.22
CA LEU A 249 -10.49 -32.43 -34.93
C LEU A 249 -10.21 -33.41 -33.80
N ALA A 250 -10.89 -34.56 -33.80
CA ALA A 250 -10.71 -35.59 -32.77
C ALA A 250 -9.28 -36.17 -32.78
N GLN A 251 -8.67 -36.33 -33.96
CA GLN A 251 -7.27 -36.74 -34.10
C GLN A 251 -6.30 -35.69 -33.53
N ASP A 252 -6.65 -34.41 -33.65
CA ASP A 252 -5.87 -33.28 -33.12
C ASP A 252 -6.13 -32.99 -31.63
N GLY A 253 -7.00 -33.76 -30.98
CA GLY A 253 -7.31 -33.62 -29.56
C GLY A 253 -8.48 -32.68 -29.23
N ILE A 254 -9.23 -32.23 -30.24
CA ILE A 254 -10.41 -31.36 -30.09
C ILE A 254 -11.67 -32.18 -30.38
N PHE A 255 -12.52 -32.38 -29.37
CA PHE A 255 -13.73 -33.19 -29.48
C PHE A 255 -14.95 -32.27 -29.64
N PHE A 256 -15.45 -32.10 -30.86
CA PHE A 256 -16.65 -31.31 -31.12
C PHE A 256 -17.91 -32.02 -30.59
N GLN A 257 -18.65 -31.34 -29.71
CA GLN A 257 -19.84 -31.86 -29.03
C GLN A 257 -21.15 -31.22 -29.55
N GLY A 258 -21.06 -30.20 -30.40
CA GLY A 258 -22.23 -29.47 -30.91
C GLY A 258 -22.96 -28.63 -29.87
N TYR A 259 -24.25 -28.37 -30.12
CA TYR A 259 -25.12 -27.63 -29.23
C TYR A 259 -25.41 -28.42 -27.95
N CYS A 260 -25.30 -27.76 -26.80
CA CYS A 260 -25.59 -28.33 -25.49
C CYS A 260 -26.58 -27.41 -24.75
N PRO A 261 -27.68 -27.95 -24.19
CA PRO A 261 -28.61 -27.17 -23.39
C PRO A 261 -27.89 -26.42 -22.25
N GLN A 262 -28.35 -25.21 -21.94
CA GLN A 262 -27.64 -24.31 -21.01
C GLN A 262 -27.38 -24.95 -19.63
N ALA A 263 -28.34 -25.70 -19.08
CA ALA A 263 -28.18 -26.36 -17.78
C ALA A 263 -27.05 -27.41 -17.78
N ASP A 264 -26.96 -28.22 -18.83
CA ASP A 264 -25.93 -29.24 -18.99
C ASP A 264 -24.55 -28.61 -19.24
N LEU A 265 -24.52 -27.54 -20.04
CA LEU A 265 -23.30 -26.80 -20.33
C LEU A 265 -22.68 -26.21 -19.05
N ILE A 266 -23.50 -25.63 -18.16
CA ILE A 266 -23.03 -25.08 -16.88
C ILE A 266 -22.41 -26.16 -16.00
N ASN A 267 -23.04 -27.34 -15.91
CA ASN A 267 -22.50 -28.46 -15.14
C ASN A 267 -21.14 -28.92 -15.68
N ARG A 268 -21.00 -29.02 -17.01
CA ARG A 268 -19.75 -29.39 -17.67
C ARG A 268 -18.66 -28.34 -17.46
N LEU A 269 -19.00 -27.05 -17.57
CA LEU A 269 -18.08 -25.95 -17.30
C LEU A 269 -17.55 -26.01 -15.87
N ARG A 270 -18.41 -26.23 -14.86
CA ARG A 270 -18.01 -26.34 -13.45
C ARG A 270 -17.05 -27.50 -13.19
N GLN A 271 -17.20 -28.59 -13.94
CA GLN A 271 -16.36 -29.80 -13.84
C GLN A 271 -15.09 -29.75 -14.72
N ALA A 272 -14.90 -28.70 -15.54
CA ALA A 272 -13.69 -28.54 -16.32
C ALA A 272 -12.58 -27.85 -15.49
N PRO A 273 -11.31 -28.30 -15.59
CA PRO A 273 -10.18 -27.64 -14.93
C PRO A 273 -9.92 -26.23 -15.48
N PHE A 274 -10.19 -25.99 -16.77
CA PHE A 274 -10.07 -24.68 -17.40
C PHE A 274 -10.96 -24.59 -18.65
N ALA A 275 -11.36 -23.37 -19.00
CA ALA A 275 -12.03 -23.02 -20.24
C ALA A 275 -11.04 -22.33 -21.20
N LEU A 276 -11.00 -22.72 -22.47
CA LEU A 276 -10.05 -22.21 -23.45
C LEU A 276 -10.73 -21.18 -24.37
N VAL A 277 -10.06 -20.05 -24.58
CA VAL A 277 -10.51 -18.98 -25.48
C VAL A 277 -9.39 -18.63 -26.46
N PRO A 278 -9.50 -19.05 -27.74
CA PRO A 278 -8.52 -18.68 -28.76
C PRO A 278 -8.74 -17.23 -29.24
N THR A 279 -7.66 -16.52 -29.52
CA THR A 279 -7.66 -15.16 -30.09
C THR A 279 -6.55 -14.99 -31.14
N GLY A 280 -6.40 -13.80 -31.73
CA GLY A 280 -5.36 -13.52 -32.72
C GLY A 280 -3.95 -13.77 -32.20
N SER A 281 -3.01 -14.14 -33.08
CA SER A 281 -1.69 -14.64 -32.68
C SER A 281 -0.52 -13.64 -32.78
N SER A 282 -0.59 -12.64 -33.66
CA SER A 282 0.40 -11.55 -33.75
C SER A 282 -0.19 -10.27 -34.33
N ALA A 283 0.42 -9.12 -34.02
CA ALA A 283 0.01 -7.81 -34.52
C ALA A 283 0.16 -7.67 -36.05
N GLU A 284 1.05 -8.49 -36.65
CA GLU A 284 1.39 -8.47 -38.07
C GLU A 284 0.41 -9.31 -38.93
N GLU A 285 -0.18 -10.36 -38.37
CA GLU A 285 -1.08 -11.25 -39.12
C GLU A 285 -2.51 -10.71 -39.31
N GLN A 286 -2.92 -9.66 -38.56
CA GLN A 286 -4.20 -8.92 -38.67
C GLN A 286 -5.45 -9.73 -39.05
N ASP A 287 -5.61 -10.92 -38.48
CA ASP A 287 -6.78 -11.75 -38.72
C ASP A 287 -7.86 -11.47 -37.67
N ARG A 288 -8.98 -10.87 -38.12
CA ARG A 288 -10.11 -10.39 -37.28
C ARG A 288 -9.71 -9.41 -36.16
N PRO A 289 -8.95 -8.33 -36.44
CA PRO A 289 -8.52 -7.37 -35.43
C PRO A 289 -9.70 -6.69 -34.71
N GLU A 290 -10.83 -6.52 -35.41
CA GLU A 290 -12.06 -5.96 -34.88
C GLU A 290 -12.63 -6.77 -33.71
N ILE A 291 -12.51 -8.11 -33.78
CA ILE A 291 -12.96 -9.03 -32.73
C ILE A 291 -11.87 -9.20 -31.66
N ALA A 292 -10.61 -9.38 -32.07
CA ALA A 292 -9.53 -9.70 -31.16
C ALA A 292 -9.23 -8.57 -30.16
N TYR A 293 -9.15 -7.32 -30.63
CA TYR A 293 -8.71 -6.20 -29.79
C TYR A 293 -9.84 -5.48 -29.06
N LEU A 294 -11.04 -5.43 -29.65
CA LEU A 294 -12.12 -4.57 -29.17
C LEU A 294 -13.37 -5.33 -28.67
N SER A 295 -13.64 -6.55 -29.12
CA SER A 295 -14.84 -7.28 -28.66
C SER A 295 -14.54 -8.13 -27.43
N LEU A 296 -15.34 -7.99 -26.36
CA LEU A 296 -15.31 -8.91 -25.22
C LEU A 296 -16.32 -10.05 -25.45
N PRO A 297 -15.90 -11.30 -25.68
CA PRO A 297 -16.83 -12.39 -25.93
C PRO A 297 -17.78 -12.61 -24.75
N SER A 298 -19.09 -12.61 -24.99
CA SER A 298 -20.12 -12.80 -23.95
C SER A 298 -20.02 -14.11 -23.18
N ARG A 299 -19.33 -15.11 -23.75
CA ARG A 299 -19.02 -16.37 -23.10
C ARG A 299 -18.02 -16.24 -21.95
N ILE A 300 -17.14 -15.25 -21.95
CA ILE A 300 -16.18 -15.02 -20.85
C ILE A 300 -16.92 -14.63 -19.55
N PRO A 301 -17.72 -13.53 -19.52
CA PRO A 301 -18.53 -13.22 -18.34
C PRO A 301 -19.48 -14.35 -17.91
N PHE A 302 -19.99 -15.12 -18.89
CA PHE A 302 -20.81 -16.31 -18.60
C PHE A 302 -20.04 -17.41 -17.86
N ILE A 303 -18.83 -17.76 -18.30
CA ILE A 303 -17.97 -18.74 -17.61
C ILE A 303 -17.66 -18.27 -16.19
N VAL A 304 -17.29 -16.99 -16.05
CA VAL A 304 -16.95 -16.37 -14.77
C VAL A 304 -18.13 -16.47 -13.81
N ALA A 305 -19.33 -16.04 -14.22
CA ALA A 305 -20.47 -15.94 -13.34
C ALA A 305 -21.17 -17.28 -13.06
N ALA A 306 -21.40 -18.10 -14.10
CA ALA A 306 -22.19 -19.32 -13.98
C ALA A 306 -21.38 -20.55 -13.52
N ALA A 307 -20.07 -20.58 -13.79
CA ALA A 307 -19.22 -21.74 -13.52
C ALA A 307 -18.01 -21.46 -12.61
N ASN A 308 -17.59 -20.20 -12.49
CA ASN A 308 -16.34 -19.80 -11.83
C ASN A 308 -15.13 -20.58 -12.37
N THR A 309 -15.15 -21.01 -13.63
CA THR A 309 -14.09 -21.86 -14.19
C THR A 309 -12.92 -21.01 -14.70
N PRO A 310 -11.66 -21.35 -14.34
CA PRO A 310 -10.50 -20.60 -14.81
C PRO A 310 -10.43 -20.52 -16.33
N ILE A 311 -10.00 -19.39 -16.88
CA ILE A 311 -9.95 -19.16 -18.33
C ILE A 311 -8.50 -19.16 -18.83
N LEU A 312 -8.21 -19.89 -19.89
CA LEU A 312 -6.93 -19.84 -20.60
C LEU A 312 -7.15 -19.15 -21.95
N VAL A 313 -6.62 -17.94 -22.09
CA VAL A 313 -6.63 -17.24 -23.38
C VAL A 313 -5.38 -17.63 -24.15
N VAL A 314 -5.54 -18.11 -25.37
CA VAL A 314 -4.43 -18.50 -26.26
C VAL A 314 -4.36 -17.53 -27.42
N GLY A 315 -3.28 -16.76 -27.49
CA GLY A 315 -3.04 -15.72 -28.49
C GLY A 315 -2.39 -14.48 -27.87
N GLN A 316 -2.74 -13.30 -28.36
CA GLN A 316 -2.10 -12.06 -27.93
C GLN A 316 -2.60 -11.54 -26.58
N LYS A 317 -1.65 -11.02 -25.80
CA LYS A 317 -1.85 -10.47 -24.45
C LYS A 317 -2.63 -9.16 -24.43
N ASP A 318 -2.67 -8.43 -25.54
CA ASP A 318 -3.35 -7.14 -25.64
C ASP A 318 -4.79 -7.24 -26.19
N SER A 319 -5.26 -8.45 -26.52
CA SER A 319 -6.66 -8.73 -26.86
C SER A 319 -7.62 -8.33 -25.73
N ALA A 320 -8.85 -7.96 -26.08
CA ALA A 320 -9.86 -7.57 -25.08
C ALA A 320 -10.14 -8.71 -24.08
N ALA A 321 -10.16 -9.96 -24.56
CA ALA A 321 -10.30 -11.15 -23.74
C ALA A 321 -9.12 -11.35 -22.77
N ALA A 322 -7.88 -11.24 -23.25
CA ALA A 322 -6.69 -11.40 -22.41
C ALA A 322 -6.63 -10.34 -21.31
N LYS A 323 -6.85 -9.06 -21.65
CA LYS A 323 -6.90 -7.97 -20.67
C LYS A 323 -7.94 -8.22 -19.60
N PHE A 324 -9.17 -8.56 -19.98
CA PHE A 324 -10.23 -8.87 -19.02
C PHE A 324 -9.86 -10.04 -18.09
N VAL A 325 -9.26 -11.11 -18.63
CA VAL A 325 -8.86 -12.27 -17.81
C VAL A 325 -7.72 -11.93 -16.86
N GLN A 326 -6.75 -11.12 -17.28
CA GLN A 326 -5.59 -10.72 -16.47
C GLN A 326 -5.95 -9.67 -15.42
N ASP A 327 -6.72 -8.65 -15.78
CA ASP A 327 -7.06 -7.51 -14.92
C ASP A 327 -7.87 -7.96 -13.68
N PHE A 328 -8.60 -9.07 -13.76
CA PHE A 328 -9.43 -9.60 -12.67
C PHE A 328 -8.98 -10.97 -12.15
N ASP A 329 -7.75 -11.40 -12.42
CA ASP A 329 -7.19 -12.67 -11.91
C ASP A 329 -8.11 -13.88 -12.20
N LEU A 330 -8.64 -13.97 -13.41
CA LEU A 330 -9.63 -15.00 -13.81
C LEU A 330 -8.99 -16.22 -14.47
N GLY A 331 -7.68 -16.17 -14.73
CA GLY A 331 -7.05 -17.12 -15.62
C GLY A 331 -5.60 -16.83 -15.99
N SER A 332 -5.18 -17.43 -17.09
CA SER A 332 -3.83 -17.30 -17.68
C SER A 332 -3.90 -16.94 -19.16
N VAL A 333 -2.81 -16.40 -19.70
CA VAL A 333 -2.68 -16.04 -21.11
C VAL A 333 -1.34 -16.56 -21.65
N CYS A 334 -1.37 -17.26 -22.79
CA CYS A 334 -0.18 -17.74 -23.47
C CYS A 334 -0.26 -17.51 -24.98
N ASP A 335 0.88 -17.57 -25.65
CA ASP A 335 0.96 -17.65 -27.11
C ASP A 335 0.62 -19.05 -27.63
N TYR A 336 0.63 -19.22 -28.96
CA TYR A 336 0.39 -20.51 -29.62
C TYR A 336 1.61 -21.45 -29.60
N ALA A 337 2.51 -21.32 -28.62
CA ALA A 337 3.65 -22.20 -28.46
C ALA A 337 3.36 -23.32 -27.44
N SER A 338 3.60 -24.57 -27.83
CA SER A 338 3.32 -25.75 -26.98
C SER A 338 3.96 -25.69 -25.59
N ALA A 339 5.21 -25.22 -25.48
CA ALA A 339 5.91 -25.10 -24.19
C ALA A 339 5.24 -24.10 -23.22
N SER A 340 4.82 -22.95 -23.74
CA SER A 340 4.13 -21.88 -23.00
C SER A 340 2.75 -22.35 -22.56
N PHE A 341 2.00 -22.97 -23.47
CA PHE A 341 0.68 -23.55 -23.21
C PHE A 341 0.70 -24.64 -22.13
N LEU A 342 1.66 -25.57 -22.19
CA LEU A 342 1.85 -26.62 -21.18
C LEU A 342 2.21 -26.04 -19.80
N THR A 343 3.02 -24.99 -19.78
CA THR A 343 3.40 -24.29 -18.54
C THR A 343 2.19 -23.68 -17.85
N GLU A 344 1.33 -22.97 -18.61
CA GLU A 344 0.12 -22.36 -18.05
C GLU A 344 -0.92 -23.40 -17.63
N ILE A 345 -1.09 -24.49 -18.38
CA ILE A 345 -1.98 -25.58 -17.98
C ILE A 345 -1.49 -26.25 -16.69
N ALA A 346 -0.18 -26.45 -16.52
CA ALA A 346 0.37 -27.00 -15.28
C ALA A 346 0.03 -26.12 -14.06
N LYS A 347 0.08 -24.79 -14.22
CA LYS A 347 -0.38 -23.85 -13.19
C LYS A 347 -1.87 -24.00 -12.92
N LEU A 348 -2.71 -23.98 -13.95
CA LEU A 348 -4.17 -24.12 -13.83
C LEU A 348 -4.60 -25.45 -13.21
N ARG A 349 -3.78 -26.49 -13.33
CA ARG A 349 -3.96 -27.80 -12.71
C ARG A 349 -3.44 -27.89 -11.27
N THR A 350 -2.92 -26.80 -10.71
CA THR A 350 -2.50 -26.75 -9.30
C THR A 350 -3.70 -26.39 -8.41
N HIS A 351 -3.95 -27.17 -7.37
CA HIS A 351 -5.14 -27.01 -6.51
C HIS A 351 -5.26 -25.59 -5.91
N SER A 352 -4.18 -25.06 -5.33
CA SER A 352 -4.17 -23.72 -4.71
C SER A 352 -4.43 -22.61 -5.74
N TYR A 353 -3.80 -22.70 -6.91
CA TYR A 353 -3.97 -21.72 -7.98
C TYR A 353 -5.38 -21.77 -8.55
N GLN A 354 -5.92 -22.98 -8.79
CA GLN A 354 -7.29 -23.13 -9.27
C GLN A 354 -8.30 -22.53 -8.29
N LEU A 355 -8.18 -22.85 -6.99
CA LEU A 355 -9.07 -22.29 -5.97
C LEU A 355 -9.02 -20.75 -5.94
N LYS A 356 -7.82 -20.15 -6.05
CA LYS A 356 -7.64 -18.69 -6.15
C LYS A 356 -8.45 -18.11 -7.30
N LEU A 357 -8.31 -18.64 -8.51
CA LEU A 357 -8.97 -18.12 -9.71
C LEU A 357 -10.49 -18.28 -9.66
N ARG A 358 -10.98 -19.39 -9.08
CA ARG A 358 -12.43 -19.60 -8.87
C ARG A 358 -13.00 -18.63 -7.85
N GLN A 359 -12.25 -18.32 -6.78
CA GLN A 359 -12.64 -17.30 -5.80
C GLN A 359 -12.70 -15.90 -6.42
N ALA A 360 -11.70 -15.52 -7.22
CA ALA A 360 -11.70 -14.26 -7.96
C ALA A 360 -12.92 -14.17 -8.91
N SER A 361 -13.20 -15.25 -9.65
CA SER A 361 -14.37 -15.34 -10.52
C SER A 361 -15.69 -15.19 -9.76
N ARG A 362 -15.82 -15.84 -8.60
CA ARG A 362 -17.02 -15.74 -7.75
C ARG A 362 -17.22 -14.32 -7.19
N GLN A 363 -16.13 -13.66 -6.80
CA GLN A 363 -16.18 -12.28 -6.34
C GLN A 363 -16.66 -11.35 -7.46
N LEU A 364 -16.08 -11.48 -8.66
CA LEU A 364 -16.43 -10.67 -9.83
C LEU A 364 -17.87 -10.92 -10.31
N ALA A 365 -18.35 -12.17 -10.22
CA ALA A 365 -19.70 -12.57 -10.64
C ALA A 365 -20.80 -11.68 -10.04
N THR A 366 -20.61 -11.17 -8.82
CA THR A 366 -21.58 -10.26 -8.16
C THR A 366 -21.86 -8.99 -8.95
N SER A 367 -20.87 -8.50 -9.72
CA SER A 367 -20.97 -7.30 -10.56
C SER A 367 -21.49 -7.61 -11.98
N LEU A 368 -21.70 -8.89 -12.33
CA LEU A 368 -22.19 -9.35 -13.63
C LEU A 368 -23.68 -9.73 -13.63
N LYS A 369 -24.44 -9.37 -12.59
CA LYS A 369 -25.86 -9.75 -12.46
C LYS A 369 -26.76 -9.09 -13.50
N ALA A 370 -27.54 -9.89 -14.23
CA ALA A 370 -28.56 -9.44 -15.17
C ALA A 370 -29.90 -9.06 -14.51
N ASP A 371 -30.11 -9.41 -13.24
CA ASP A 371 -31.37 -9.16 -12.55
C ASP A 371 -31.70 -7.65 -12.54
N HIS A 372 -32.88 -7.31 -13.05
CA HIS A 372 -33.37 -5.94 -13.25
C HIS A 372 -32.46 -5.05 -14.13
N PHE A 373 -31.70 -5.65 -15.04
CA PHE A 373 -30.82 -4.92 -15.95
C PHE A 373 -31.60 -4.05 -16.95
N ASP A 374 -32.77 -4.50 -17.39
CA ASP A 374 -33.71 -3.73 -18.21
C ASP A 374 -34.12 -2.41 -17.54
N ASP A 375 -34.58 -2.45 -16.29
CA ASP A 375 -34.92 -1.23 -15.51
C ASP A 375 -33.69 -0.32 -15.35
N TRP A 376 -32.54 -0.91 -15.02
CA TRP A 376 -31.28 -0.18 -14.88
C TRP A 376 -30.88 0.54 -16.17
N LEU A 377 -30.92 -0.14 -17.32
CA LEU A 377 -30.56 0.40 -18.62
C LEU A 377 -31.46 1.59 -18.96
N TRP A 378 -32.75 1.40 -18.75
CA TRP A 378 -33.76 2.38 -19.11
C TRP A 378 -33.73 3.63 -18.25
N ARG A 379 -33.54 3.49 -16.94
CA ARG A 379 -33.34 4.64 -16.04
C ARG A 379 -32.02 5.35 -16.31
N SER A 380 -30.99 4.61 -16.74
CA SER A 380 -29.70 5.20 -17.14
C SER A 380 -29.85 6.02 -18.41
N LEU A 381 -30.64 5.54 -19.37
CA LEU A 381 -30.97 6.28 -20.58
C LEU A 381 -31.74 7.58 -20.26
N GLU A 382 -32.67 7.55 -19.31
CA GLU A 382 -33.39 8.75 -18.86
C GLU A 382 -32.47 9.80 -18.22
N GLN A 383 -31.35 9.39 -17.61
CA GLN A 383 -30.35 10.29 -17.02
C GLN A 383 -29.21 10.67 -17.98
N GLY A 384 -29.09 10.01 -19.13
CA GLY A 384 -27.93 10.13 -20.04
C GLY A 384 -26.62 9.55 -19.49
N GLN A 385 -26.68 8.82 -18.38
CA GLN A 385 -25.53 8.18 -17.72
C GLN A 385 -25.98 7.00 -16.85
N PRO A 386 -25.09 6.03 -16.55
CA PRO A 386 -25.35 4.98 -15.57
C PRO A 386 -25.92 5.50 -14.24
N ILE A 387 -27.03 4.93 -13.78
CA ILE A 387 -27.69 5.35 -12.52
C ILE A 387 -26.96 4.92 -11.24
N ASP A 388 -26.01 4.00 -11.36
CA ASP A 388 -25.19 3.50 -10.26
C ASP A 388 -23.79 3.09 -10.75
N ASN A 389 -22.94 2.76 -9.79
CA ASN A 389 -21.55 2.38 -10.03
C ASN A 389 -21.35 0.85 -10.10
N ARG A 390 -22.39 0.07 -10.43
CA ARG A 390 -22.30 -1.41 -10.35
C ARG A 390 -21.24 -2.01 -11.29
N PHE A 391 -20.91 -1.31 -12.36
CA PHE A 391 -19.84 -1.68 -13.30
C PHE A 391 -18.54 -0.90 -13.09
N ALA A 392 -18.48 -0.01 -12.09
CA ALA A 392 -17.27 0.76 -11.77
C ALA A 392 -16.13 -0.13 -11.28
N THR A 393 -16.44 -1.27 -10.64
CA THR A 393 -15.46 -2.32 -10.27
C THR A 393 -14.61 -2.75 -11.46
N PHE A 394 -15.16 -2.70 -12.67
CA PHE A 394 -14.42 -3.03 -13.88
C PHE A 394 -13.64 -1.86 -14.45
N GLN A 395 -14.06 -0.63 -14.16
CA GLN A 395 -13.52 0.56 -14.82
C GLN A 395 -12.30 1.14 -14.10
N ASN A 396 -12.07 0.82 -12.81
CA ASN A 396 -10.82 1.09 -12.09
C ASN A 396 -10.82 0.32 -10.75
N HIS A 397 -9.76 -0.47 -10.48
CA HIS A 397 -9.44 -0.88 -9.11
C HIS A 397 -8.94 0.35 -8.33
N CYS A 398 -9.82 1.29 -7.98
CA CYS A 398 -9.44 2.38 -7.09
C CYS A 398 -9.27 1.80 -5.70
N VAL A 399 -8.03 1.51 -5.33
CA VAL A 399 -7.68 1.20 -3.96
C VAL A 399 -7.37 2.53 -3.27
N CYS A 400 -8.10 2.79 -2.19
CA CYS A 400 -7.70 3.77 -1.19
C CYS A 400 -6.79 3.05 -0.21
N GLY A 401 -5.51 3.45 -0.14
CA GLY A 401 -4.60 2.83 0.80
C GLY A 401 -3.11 3.06 0.52
N SER A 402 -2.29 2.19 1.09
CA SER A 402 -0.84 2.36 1.15
C SER A 402 -0.13 1.55 0.07
N VAL A 403 0.94 2.10 -0.51
CA VAL A 403 1.81 1.38 -1.43
C VAL A 403 2.95 0.73 -0.65
N VAL A 404 3.17 -0.57 -0.84
CA VAL A 404 4.33 -1.27 -0.29
C VAL A 404 5.26 -1.66 -1.43
N ILE A 405 6.50 -1.17 -1.39
CA ILE A 405 7.52 -1.39 -2.42
C ILE A 405 8.58 -2.36 -1.90
N THR A 406 8.80 -3.46 -2.62
CA THR A 406 9.83 -4.46 -2.32
C THR A 406 10.68 -4.78 -3.54
N ALA A 407 11.84 -5.39 -3.34
CA ALA A 407 12.71 -5.85 -4.44
C ALA A 407 12.04 -6.96 -5.28
N CYS A 408 11.43 -7.91 -4.59
CA CYS A 408 10.85 -9.13 -5.13
C CYS A 408 9.51 -9.46 -4.45
N GLU A 409 9.01 -10.67 -4.66
CA GLU A 409 7.75 -11.17 -4.13
C GLU A 409 7.66 -11.05 -2.59
N VAL A 410 6.44 -11.01 -2.05
CA VAL A 410 6.15 -11.06 -0.62
C VAL A 410 5.51 -12.41 -0.34
N ASN A 411 6.35 -13.43 -0.15
CA ASN A 411 5.96 -14.83 0.09
C ASN A 411 6.78 -15.47 1.23
N GLN A 412 6.76 -16.80 1.36
CA GLN A 412 7.44 -17.53 2.45
C GLN A 412 8.82 -18.11 2.03
N GLN A 413 9.29 -17.81 0.82
CA GLN A 413 10.50 -18.43 0.24
C GLN A 413 11.81 -17.71 0.63
N HIS A 414 11.72 -16.52 1.23
CA HIS A 414 12.86 -15.70 1.66
C HIS A 414 12.52 -14.88 2.92
N GLY A 415 13.50 -14.20 3.51
CA GLY A 415 13.33 -13.53 4.81
C GLY A 415 12.47 -12.26 4.80
N THR A 416 12.48 -11.49 3.71
CA THR A 416 11.75 -10.21 3.61
C THR A 416 10.25 -10.39 3.58
N GLY A 417 9.75 -11.37 2.83
CA GLY A 417 8.33 -11.59 2.62
C GLY A 417 7.53 -11.80 3.91
N PRO A 418 7.94 -12.73 4.81
CA PRO A 418 7.26 -12.94 6.09
C PRO A 418 7.29 -11.71 6.99
N LEU A 419 8.39 -10.95 7.00
CA LEU A 419 8.52 -9.73 7.80
C LEU A 419 7.55 -8.64 7.33
N VAL A 420 7.46 -8.40 6.02
CA VAL A 420 6.50 -7.45 5.45
C VAL A 420 5.06 -7.88 5.75
N LYS A 421 4.74 -9.18 5.67
CA LYS A 421 3.41 -9.70 6.04
C LYS A 421 3.06 -9.49 7.52
N ARG A 422 4.04 -9.60 8.42
CA ARG A 422 3.83 -9.31 9.86
C ARG A 422 3.58 -7.83 10.11
N ILE A 423 4.23 -6.94 9.36
CA ILE A 423 4.00 -5.49 9.46
C ILE A 423 2.60 -5.13 8.93
N PHE A 424 2.17 -5.77 7.83
CA PHE A 424 0.89 -5.52 7.18
C PHE A 424 0.01 -6.79 7.12
N PRO A 425 -0.57 -7.22 8.26
CA PRO A 425 -1.39 -8.43 8.31
C PRO A 425 -2.73 -8.27 7.59
N ASP A 426 -3.38 -7.10 7.69
CA ASP A 426 -4.50 -6.72 6.83
C ASP A 426 -3.97 -5.96 5.62
N ASN A 427 -3.96 -6.62 4.46
CA ASN A 427 -3.39 -6.10 3.22
C ASN A 427 -4.45 -5.76 2.17
N ARG A 428 -5.74 -5.71 2.55
CA ARG A 428 -6.86 -5.37 1.65
C ARG A 428 -6.85 -3.93 1.12
N GLN A 429 -6.04 -3.06 1.73
CA GLN A 429 -5.80 -1.68 1.31
C GLN A 429 -4.33 -1.44 0.94
N VAL A 430 -3.61 -2.51 0.59
CA VAL A 430 -2.21 -2.40 0.18
C VAL A 430 -2.08 -2.61 -1.32
N ILE A 431 -1.46 -1.67 -2.00
CA ILE A 431 -0.99 -1.86 -3.38
C ILE A 431 0.45 -2.36 -3.29
N SER A 432 0.70 -3.61 -3.69
CA SER A 432 2.05 -4.16 -3.64
C SER A 432 2.78 -3.93 -4.95
N ILE A 433 3.94 -3.27 -4.91
CA ILE A 433 4.80 -3.03 -6.07
C ILE A 433 6.14 -3.73 -5.84
N ARG A 434 6.58 -4.54 -6.80
CA ARG A 434 7.91 -5.15 -6.79
C ARG A 434 8.68 -4.89 -8.07
N SER A 435 10.00 -4.89 -7.98
CA SER A 435 10.86 -4.64 -9.14
C SER A 435 11.06 -5.88 -10.02
N ALA A 436 11.03 -7.08 -9.45
CA ALA A 436 11.24 -8.32 -10.21
C ALA A 436 10.53 -9.52 -9.56
N ASN A 437 10.41 -10.61 -10.31
CA ASN A 437 10.02 -11.93 -9.80
C ASN A 437 11.29 -12.80 -9.68
N HIS A 438 11.69 -13.16 -8.46
CA HIS A 438 12.83 -14.05 -8.20
C HIS A 438 12.39 -15.44 -7.70
N TYR A 439 11.12 -15.58 -7.31
CA TYR A 439 10.58 -16.72 -6.57
C TYR A 439 9.32 -17.27 -7.26
N GLY A 440 9.40 -17.43 -8.58
CA GLY A 440 8.33 -18.00 -9.41
C GLY A 440 7.12 -17.09 -9.64
N GLY A 441 7.17 -15.83 -9.20
CA GLY A 441 6.08 -14.86 -9.34
C GLY A 441 4.91 -15.08 -8.40
N GLU A 442 5.02 -16.03 -7.45
CA GLU A 442 3.97 -16.29 -6.47
C GLU A 442 3.86 -15.13 -5.47
N GLN A 443 2.78 -14.36 -5.61
CA GLN A 443 2.45 -13.24 -4.73
C GLN A 443 1.12 -13.47 -4.03
N ASN A 444 1.11 -13.35 -2.70
CA ASN A 444 -0.10 -13.35 -1.89
C ASN A 444 -0.01 -12.22 -0.85
N PHE A 445 0.02 -10.98 -1.34
CA PHE A 445 0.15 -9.77 -0.54
C PHE A 445 -0.37 -8.54 -1.30
N GLY A 446 -1.34 -7.84 -0.71
CA GLY A 446 -1.98 -6.65 -1.28
C GLY A 446 -3.38 -6.92 -1.85
N ALA A 447 -4.16 -5.85 -2.01
CA ALA A 447 -5.44 -5.83 -2.73
C ALA A 447 -5.25 -6.23 -4.20
N PHE A 448 -4.15 -5.77 -4.79
CA PHE A 448 -3.57 -6.28 -6.01
C PHE A 448 -2.06 -6.04 -5.99
N SER A 449 -1.34 -6.67 -6.92
CA SER A 449 0.12 -6.61 -6.96
C SER A 449 0.64 -6.38 -8.37
N LEU A 450 1.66 -5.53 -8.47
CA LEU A 450 2.27 -5.08 -9.71
C LEU A 450 3.75 -5.44 -9.73
N VAL A 451 4.23 -5.80 -10.92
CA VAL A 451 5.67 -5.84 -11.22
C VAL A 451 5.99 -4.62 -12.05
N LEU A 452 6.80 -3.72 -11.49
CA LEU A 452 7.29 -2.53 -12.17
C LEU A 452 8.81 -2.65 -12.33
N ASP A 453 9.25 -3.19 -13.46
CA ASP A 453 10.66 -3.28 -13.78
C ASP A 453 11.17 -1.93 -14.29
N HIS A 454 11.71 -1.14 -13.38
CA HIS A 454 12.23 0.19 -13.63
C HIS A 454 13.77 0.22 -13.71
N ARG A 455 14.44 -0.93 -13.80
CA ARG A 455 15.92 -1.00 -13.73
C ARG A 455 16.62 -0.34 -14.91
N GLU A 456 16.01 -0.38 -16.09
CA GLU A 456 16.58 0.16 -17.34
C GLU A 456 15.88 1.45 -17.80
N LEU A 457 14.92 1.98 -17.03
CA LEU A 457 14.16 3.17 -17.40
C LEU A 457 14.82 4.45 -16.91
N SER A 458 14.69 5.52 -17.70
CA SER A 458 15.06 6.87 -17.27
C SER A 458 14.07 7.41 -16.22
N ARG A 459 14.50 8.41 -15.45
CA ARG A 459 13.65 9.02 -14.40
C ARG A 459 12.29 9.53 -14.92
N PRO A 460 12.19 10.25 -16.06
CA PRO A 460 10.89 10.65 -16.60
C PRO A 460 9.99 9.47 -16.97
N GLU A 461 10.55 8.40 -17.53
CA GLU A 461 9.80 7.18 -17.88
C GLU A 461 9.27 6.48 -16.63
N ILE A 462 10.04 6.46 -15.54
CA ILE A 462 9.59 5.93 -14.24
C ILE A 462 8.42 6.75 -13.71
N PHE A 463 8.49 8.08 -13.74
CA PHE A 463 7.39 8.94 -13.29
C PHE A 463 6.14 8.73 -14.15
N GLN A 464 6.29 8.61 -15.46
CA GLN A 464 5.17 8.34 -16.37
C GLN A 464 4.57 6.95 -16.13
N SER A 465 5.40 5.94 -15.90
CA SER A 465 4.98 4.57 -15.55
C SER A 465 4.15 4.58 -14.27
N VAL A 466 4.68 5.18 -13.20
CA VAL A 466 3.98 5.31 -11.91
C VAL A 466 2.67 6.08 -12.06
N LEU A 467 2.67 7.21 -12.76
CA LEU A 467 1.45 8.00 -12.97
C LEU A 467 0.41 7.18 -13.74
N LYS A 468 0.79 6.52 -14.83
CA LYS A 468 -0.11 5.68 -15.62
C LYS A 468 -0.71 4.53 -14.79
N THR A 469 0.10 3.93 -13.93
CA THR A 469 -0.30 2.77 -13.14
C THR A 469 -1.15 3.14 -11.91
N LEU A 470 -0.87 4.29 -11.27
CA LEU A 470 -1.48 4.65 -9.99
C LEU A 470 -2.45 5.82 -10.05
N ALA A 471 -2.60 6.54 -11.18
CA ALA A 471 -3.43 7.76 -11.27
C ALA A 471 -4.88 7.59 -10.80
N HIS A 472 -5.44 6.39 -10.91
CA HIS A 472 -6.82 6.12 -10.52
C HIS A 472 -6.99 5.63 -9.07
N ASN A 473 -5.90 5.60 -8.29
CA ASN A 473 -5.90 5.17 -6.89
C ASN A 473 -5.77 6.37 -5.95
N GLN A 474 -6.33 6.25 -4.75
CA GLN A 474 -6.10 7.21 -3.67
C GLN A 474 -4.97 6.69 -2.78
N ILE A 475 -3.75 7.18 -3.06
CA ILE A 475 -2.56 6.78 -2.30
C ILE A 475 -2.52 7.55 -0.98
N GLU A 476 -2.43 6.84 0.15
CA GLU A 476 -2.37 7.44 1.48
C GLU A 476 -0.94 7.53 2.01
N SER A 477 -0.11 6.52 1.72
CA SER A 477 1.29 6.48 2.17
C SER A 477 2.11 5.49 1.35
N VAL A 478 3.43 5.57 1.47
CA VAL A 478 4.38 4.63 0.86
C VAL A 478 5.25 4.00 1.94
N PHE A 479 5.42 2.69 1.90
CA PHE A 479 6.39 1.94 2.70
C PHE A 479 7.36 1.21 1.77
N CYS A 480 8.61 1.66 1.73
CA CYS A 480 9.64 1.10 0.85
C CYS A 480 10.64 0.25 1.64
N VAL A 481 10.85 -0.99 1.21
CA VAL A 481 11.98 -1.82 1.63
C VAL A 481 13.01 -1.76 0.51
N PRO A 482 14.02 -0.87 0.62
CA PRO A 482 14.96 -0.63 -0.46
C PRO A 482 15.92 -1.81 -0.65
N TYR A 483 16.15 -2.18 -1.90
CA TYR A 483 17.23 -3.10 -2.27
C TYR A 483 17.93 -2.64 -3.56
N TYR A 484 17.16 -2.25 -4.57
CA TYR A 484 17.67 -1.71 -5.83
C TYR A 484 17.46 -0.20 -5.95
N ALA A 485 18.28 0.47 -6.77
CA ALA A 485 18.08 1.89 -7.13
C ALA A 485 16.68 2.16 -7.70
N SER A 486 16.11 1.21 -8.44
CA SER A 486 14.74 1.29 -8.98
C SER A 486 13.67 1.33 -7.90
N ASN A 487 13.88 0.71 -6.73
CA ASN A 487 12.94 0.81 -5.60
C ASN A 487 12.86 2.25 -5.09
N LEU A 488 14.02 2.90 -4.93
CA LEU A 488 14.11 4.29 -4.47
C LEU A 488 13.45 5.23 -5.48
N LEU A 489 13.77 5.10 -6.76
CA LEU A 489 13.19 5.94 -7.82
C LEU A 489 11.66 5.79 -7.89
N THR A 490 11.15 4.56 -7.75
CA THR A 490 9.70 4.31 -7.70
C THR A 490 9.07 4.97 -6.48
N ALA A 491 9.70 4.85 -5.30
CA ALA A 491 9.20 5.48 -4.08
C ALA A 491 9.23 7.02 -4.16
N ILE A 492 10.29 7.59 -4.73
CA ILE A 492 10.43 9.04 -4.97
C ILE A 492 9.33 9.51 -5.94
N ALA A 493 9.11 8.78 -7.04
CA ALA A 493 8.08 9.11 -8.01
C ALA A 493 6.68 9.14 -7.36
N ILE A 494 6.33 8.14 -6.56
CA ILE A 494 5.03 8.12 -5.85
C ILE A 494 4.94 9.26 -4.83
N LYS A 495 5.99 9.49 -4.05
CA LYS A 495 6.06 10.59 -3.08
C LYS A 495 5.83 11.94 -3.73
N GLU A 496 6.47 12.21 -4.86
CA GLU A 496 6.38 13.51 -5.56
C GLU A 496 5.07 13.68 -6.33
N LEU A 497 4.58 12.63 -7.00
CA LEU A 497 3.36 12.70 -7.80
C LEU A 497 2.09 12.80 -6.93
N PHE A 498 2.07 12.13 -5.78
CA PHE A 498 0.88 12.05 -4.91
C PHE A 498 1.01 12.85 -3.61
N ASN A 499 2.19 13.39 -3.31
CA ASN A 499 2.48 14.17 -2.09
C ASN A 499 2.08 13.46 -0.77
N VAL A 500 2.44 12.18 -0.65
CA VAL A 500 2.07 11.30 0.48
C VAL A 500 3.23 11.07 1.44
N PRO A 501 3.02 10.74 2.72
CA PRO A 501 4.10 10.31 3.62
C PRO A 501 4.85 9.07 3.08
N LEU A 502 6.18 9.07 3.25
CA LEU A 502 7.05 7.98 2.80
C LEU A 502 7.87 7.42 3.98
N ALA A 503 7.72 6.13 4.25
CA ALA A 503 8.56 5.37 5.16
C ALA A 503 9.57 4.55 4.37
N THR A 504 10.80 4.47 4.89
CA THR A 504 11.77 3.46 4.46
C THR A 504 12.06 2.49 5.60
N TYR A 505 12.27 1.22 5.27
CA TYR A 505 12.72 0.20 6.19
C TYR A 505 13.96 -0.50 5.64
N ILE A 506 15.13 -0.02 6.07
CA ILE A 506 16.42 -0.58 5.65
C ILE A 506 16.66 -1.87 6.44
N MET A 507 16.53 -2.99 5.73
CA MET A 507 16.77 -4.33 6.27
C MET A 507 18.19 -4.80 6.03
N ASP A 508 18.67 -4.61 4.81
CA ASP A 508 20.00 -4.96 4.34
C ASP A 508 20.68 -3.70 3.78
N ASP A 509 21.98 -3.60 4.00
CA ASP A 509 22.75 -2.51 3.43
C ASP A 509 22.95 -2.71 1.92
N GLN A 510 22.60 -1.69 1.13
CA GLN A 510 22.86 -1.63 -0.32
C GLN A 510 23.64 -0.37 -0.71
N ASN A 511 24.19 0.38 0.26
CA ASN A 511 24.83 1.67 0.02
C ASN A 511 26.14 1.90 0.80
N ILE A 512 26.22 1.54 2.08
CA ILE A 512 27.38 1.85 2.94
C ILE A 512 28.59 0.99 2.56
N CYS A 513 28.40 -0.33 2.60
CA CYS A 513 29.40 -1.35 2.28
C CYS A 513 29.24 -1.88 0.85
N VAL A 514 28.00 -2.09 0.39
CA VAL A 514 27.73 -2.72 -0.93
C VAL A 514 27.89 -1.73 -2.08
N GLN A 515 27.52 -0.46 -1.87
CA GLN A 515 27.62 0.62 -2.87
C GLN A 515 26.87 0.38 -4.20
N GLU A 516 25.87 -0.52 -4.22
CA GLU A 516 24.99 -0.73 -5.38
C GLU A 516 24.06 0.46 -5.63
N ILE A 517 23.56 1.08 -4.56
CA ILE A 517 22.76 2.31 -4.64
C ILE A 517 23.70 3.52 -4.52
N PRO A 518 23.72 4.45 -5.48
CA PRO A 518 24.56 5.65 -5.41
C PRO A 518 24.20 6.59 -4.25
N ASP A 519 25.21 7.21 -3.65
CA ASP A 519 25.05 8.12 -2.50
C ASP A 519 24.12 9.30 -2.77
N ALA A 520 24.18 9.87 -3.98
CA ALA A 520 23.29 10.97 -4.37
C ALA A 520 21.82 10.54 -4.36
N LEU A 521 21.52 9.35 -4.89
CA LEU A 521 20.16 8.81 -4.93
C LEU A 521 19.68 8.40 -3.53
N MET A 522 20.53 7.76 -2.74
CA MET A 522 20.19 7.41 -1.36
C MET A 522 19.94 8.67 -0.53
N LYS A 523 20.78 9.70 -0.63
CA LYS A 523 20.59 10.98 0.06
C LYS A 523 19.27 11.66 -0.33
N GLU A 524 18.95 11.67 -1.62
CA GLU A 524 17.68 12.20 -2.13
C GLU A 524 16.49 11.43 -1.55
N PHE A 525 16.49 10.11 -1.68
CA PHE A 525 15.43 9.24 -1.17
C PHE A 525 15.23 9.42 0.33
N LEU A 526 16.32 9.38 1.11
CA LEU A 526 16.26 9.58 2.54
C LEU A 526 15.73 10.96 2.87
N SER A 527 16.11 12.04 2.17
CA SER A 527 15.57 13.38 2.43
C SER A 527 14.05 13.48 2.28
N LYS A 528 13.44 12.63 1.45
CA LYS A 528 12.01 12.59 1.15
C LYS A 528 11.22 11.66 2.09
N CYS A 529 11.90 10.82 2.84
CA CYS A 529 11.26 9.95 3.84
C CYS A 529 10.79 10.77 5.04
N SER A 530 9.51 10.66 5.38
CA SER A 530 8.92 11.19 6.62
C SER A 530 9.44 10.43 7.83
N VAL A 531 9.65 9.12 7.72
CA VAL A 531 10.25 8.29 8.79
C VAL A 531 11.18 7.24 8.20
N ARG A 532 12.26 6.91 8.92
CA ARG A 532 13.31 5.98 8.47
C ARG A 532 13.52 4.92 9.53
N PHE A 533 13.41 3.67 9.15
CA PHE A 533 13.61 2.52 10.03
C PHE A 533 14.85 1.73 9.64
N ALA A 534 15.56 1.23 10.64
CA ALA A 534 16.64 0.26 10.49
C ALA A 534 16.41 -0.94 11.42
N THR A 535 16.88 -2.12 11.04
CA THR A 535 16.63 -3.36 11.80
C THR A 535 17.40 -3.44 13.12
N HIS A 536 18.56 -2.80 13.23
CA HIS A 536 19.45 -2.93 14.37
C HIS A 536 20.38 -1.71 14.54
N PRO A 537 21.00 -1.52 15.72
CA PRO A 537 21.78 -0.33 16.06
C PRO A 537 22.92 -0.02 15.09
N GLU A 538 23.69 -1.01 14.68
CA GLU A 538 24.87 -0.83 13.84
C GLU A 538 24.48 -0.30 12.45
N LEU A 539 23.41 -0.83 11.86
CA LEU A 539 22.85 -0.34 10.59
C LEU A 539 22.25 1.06 10.74
N ARG A 540 21.50 1.31 11.82
CA ARG A 540 20.98 2.65 12.15
C ARG A 540 22.13 3.66 12.20
N ASP A 541 23.14 3.38 13.03
CA ASP A 541 24.23 4.30 13.33
C ASP A 541 25.12 4.53 12.10
N ALA A 542 25.33 3.51 11.25
CA ALA A 542 26.05 3.68 9.98
C ALA A 542 25.35 4.65 9.02
N TYR A 543 24.02 4.52 8.86
CA TYR A 543 23.24 5.42 8.00
C TYR A 543 23.09 6.82 8.60
N GLU A 544 22.86 6.92 9.91
CA GLU A 544 22.84 8.18 10.64
C GLU A 544 24.16 8.95 10.47
N ASN A 545 25.30 8.29 10.70
CA ASN A 545 26.62 8.92 10.58
C ASN A 545 26.95 9.38 9.15
N LYS A 546 26.55 8.62 8.12
CA LYS A 546 26.81 8.99 6.72
C LYS A 546 25.93 10.14 6.23
N TYR A 547 24.65 10.16 6.61
CA TYR A 547 23.66 11.04 5.99
C TYR A 547 23.12 12.15 6.88
N GLY A 548 23.30 12.08 8.21
CA GLY A 548 22.79 13.09 9.15
C GLY A 548 21.27 13.08 9.32
N TYR A 549 20.57 12.04 8.89
CA TYR A 549 19.12 11.87 9.11
C TYR A 549 18.85 10.94 10.27
N LYS A 550 17.81 11.22 11.06
CA LYS A 550 17.38 10.34 12.16
C LYS A 550 16.79 9.04 11.62
N PHE A 551 17.21 7.92 12.20
CA PHE A 551 16.63 6.59 12.01
C PHE A 551 16.11 6.05 13.35
N TRP A 552 15.07 5.22 13.26
CA TRP A 552 14.45 4.53 14.39
C TRP A 552 14.59 3.02 14.23
N LEU A 553 14.67 2.30 15.34
CA LEU A 553 14.74 0.85 15.28
C LEU A 553 13.36 0.21 15.00
N LEU A 554 13.34 -0.69 14.01
CA LEU A 554 12.27 -1.66 13.76
C LEU A 554 12.95 -3.02 13.54
N PRO A 555 13.23 -3.80 14.59
CA PRO A 555 13.90 -5.09 14.43
C PRO A 555 13.00 -6.11 13.72
N ALA A 556 13.57 -7.26 13.36
CA ALA A 556 12.76 -8.38 12.90
C ALA A 556 11.75 -8.78 13.99
N ILE A 557 10.46 -8.57 13.70
CA ILE A 557 9.36 -8.89 14.62
C ILE A 557 8.89 -10.33 14.46
N VAL A 558 8.33 -10.89 15.53
CA VAL A 558 7.89 -12.29 15.63
C VAL A 558 6.38 -12.35 15.89
N PRO A 559 5.64 -13.29 15.26
CA PRO A 559 4.21 -13.43 15.50
C PRO A 559 3.90 -13.62 16.98
N HIS A 560 3.06 -12.75 17.55
CA HIS A 560 2.73 -12.77 18.98
C HIS A 560 2.33 -14.16 19.49
N ARG A 561 1.56 -14.89 18.67
CA ARG A 561 1.09 -16.26 18.96
C ARG A 561 2.18 -17.33 19.05
N LEU A 562 3.36 -17.07 18.50
CA LEU A 562 4.49 -18.01 18.50
C LEU A 562 5.51 -17.70 19.59
N ILE A 563 5.36 -16.59 20.31
CA ILE A 563 6.30 -16.19 21.35
C ILE A 563 6.14 -17.13 22.55
N SER A 564 7.24 -17.77 22.96
CA SER A 564 7.25 -18.57 24.18
C SER A 564 7.48 -17.68 25.40
N SER A 565 6.68 -17.89 26.43
CA SER A 565 6.85 -17.28 27.76
C SER A 565 7.48 -18.23 28.77
N GLU A 566 7.74 -19.48 28.38
CA GLU A 566 8.32 -20.52 29.21
C GLU A 566 9.65 -21.00 28.63
N VAL A 567 10.54 -21.43 29.51
CA VAL A 567 11.81 -22.07 29.14
C VAL A 567 11.50 -23.41 28.48
N ALA A 568 12.04 -23.63 27.28
CA ALA A 568 11.76 -24.85 26.53
C ALA A 568 12.52 -26.04 27.11
N GLU A 569 11.89 -27.22 27.09
CA GLU A 569 12.52 -28.47 27.51
C GLU A 569 13.46 -28.99 26.41
N VAL A 570 14.74 -29.14 26.75
CA VAL A 570 15.77 -29.67 25.84
C VAL A 570 15.74 -31.19 25.79
N SER A 571 15.97 -31.78 24.61
CA SER A 571 16.08 -33.24 24.48
C SER A 571 17.39 -33.76 25.12
N PRO A 572 17.32 -34.63 26.15
CA PRO A 572 18.53 -35.19 26.77
C PRO A 572 19.36 -36.03 25.79
N GLN A 573 18.69 -36.70 24.84
CA GLN A 573 19.36 -37.46 23.78
C GLN A 573 20.19 -36.55 22.88
N ARG A 574 19.62 -35.42 22.42
CA ARG A 574 20.34 -34.46 21.59
C ARG A 574 21.51 -33.81 22.33
N CYS A 575 21.41 -33.59 23.64
CA CYS A 575 22.53 -33.16 24.46
C CYS A 575 23.68 -34.18 24.45
N GLN A 576 23.37 -35.47 24.66
CA GLN A 576 24.37 -36.53 24.66
C GLN A 576 25.05 -36.72 23.30
N GLU A 577 24.28 -36.61 22.22
CA GLU A 577 24.78 -36.77 20.85
C GLU A 577 25.43 -35.51 20.26
N LYS A 578 25.46 -34.39 20.99
CA LYS A 578 25.87 -33.06 20.49
C LYS A 578 25.16 -32.70 19.17
N TRP A 579 23.84 -32.90 19.15
CA TRP A 579 23.02 -32.71 17.95
C TRP A 579 22.25 -31.38 18.01
N GLY A 580 22.70 -30.39 17.24
CA GLY A 580 22.11 -29.06 17.15
C GLY A 580 21.29 -28.83 15.87
N ALA A 581 20.86 -27.59 15.66
CA ALA A 581 20.24 -27.16 14.40
C ALA A 581 21.08 -26.08 13.72
N LEU A 582 21.15 -26.10 12.39
CA LEU A 582 21.68 -25.00 11.59
C LEU A 582 20.51 -24.16 11.09
N LEU A 583 20.50 -22.86 11.40
CA LEU A 583 19.33 -22.02 11.17
C LEU A 583 19.59 -20.94 10.10
N GLY A 584 18.83 -21.01 9.00
CA GLY A 584 18.81 -20.00 7.95
C GLY A 584 19.65 -20.34 6.71
N SER A 585 19.79 -19.34 5.85
CA SER A 585 20.56 -19.41 4.61
C SER A 585 22.04 -19.14 4.84
N ILE A 586 22.90 -19.77 4.04
CA ILE A 586 24.34 -19.53 4.02
C ILE A 586 24.67 -18.80 2.72
N TRP A 587 25.36 -17.66 2.81
CA TRP A 587 25.53 -16.73 1.68
C TRP A 587 26.92 -16.75 1.06
N SER A 588 27.81 -17.60 1.59
CA SER A 588 29.20 -17.73 1.18
C SER A 588 29.57 -19.20 1.03
N PRO A 589 30.08 -19.63 -0.13
CA PRO A 589 30.68 -20.95 -0.29
C PRO A 589 31.84 -21.20 0.68
N GLN A 590 32.61 -20.17 1.02
CA GLN A 590 33.75 -20.23 1.94
C GLN A 590 33.26 -20.47 3.37
N TRP A 591 32.25 -19.72 3.84
CA TRP A 591 31.65 -19.95 5.15
C TRP A 591 31.04 -21.35 5.24
N PHE A 592 30.44 -21.83 4.14
CA PHE A 592 29.89 -23.17 4.06
C PHE A 592 30.98 -24.24 4.20
N GLN A 593 32.08 -24.12 3.46
CA GLN A 593 33.19 -25.06 3.55
C GLN A 593 33.81 -25.09 4.96
N SER A 594 34.10 -23.93 5.53
CA SER A 594 34.65 -23.84 6.88
C SER A 594 33.68 -24.37 7.94
N LEU A 595 32.37 -24.23 7.74
CA LEU A 595 31.35 -24.83 8.60
C LEU A 595 31.43 -26.36 8.56
N LEU A 596 31.50 -26.98 7.38
CA LEU A 596 31.57 -28.44 7.24
C LEU A 596 32.81 -29.02 7.95
N GLU A 597 33.98 -28.38 7.77
CA GLU A 597 35.22 -28.77 8.43
C GLU A 597 35.12 -28.65 9.96
N SER A 598 34.52 -27.57 10.44
CA SER A 598 34.30 -27.33 11.87
C SER A 598 33.37 -28.38 12.49
N ILE A 599 32.25 -28.68 11.83
CA ILE A 599 31.25 -29.67 12.30
C ILE A 599 31.91 -31.05 12.42
N GLN A 600 32.62 -31.47 11.36
CA GLN A 600 33.25 -32.78 11.33
C GLN A 600 34.35 -32.90 12.39
N GLY A 601 35.22 -31.89 12.50
CA GLY A 601 36.30 -31.91 13.49
C GLY A 601 35.81 -31.80 14.95
N ALA A 602 34.71 -31.07 15.19
CA ALA A 602 34.10 -30.96 16.51
C ALA A 602 33.25 -32.19 16.90
N GLY A 603 32.96 -33.08 15.94
CA GLY A 603 32.18 -34.30 16.16
C GLY A 603 30.71 -34.03 16.50
N ILE A 604 30.10 -33.03 15.88
CA ILE A 604 28.69 -32.65 16.13
C ILE A 604 27.79 -32.99 14.93
N LYS A 605 26.48 -33.00 15.15
CA LYS A 605 25.46 -33.20 14.10
C LYS A 605 24.54 -31.98 14.03
N LEU A 606 24.10 -31.60 12.83
CA LEU A 606 23.21 -30.47 12.63
C LEU A 606 22.06 -30.78 11.68
N ASP A 607 20.84 -30.46 12.11
CA ASP A 607 19.67 -30.39 11.22
C ASP A 607 19.57 -28.98 10.59
N TRP A 608 19.66 -28.88 9.27
CA TRP A 608 19.64 -27.61 8.54
C TRP A 608 18.23 -27.20 8.12
N TYR A 609 17.72 -26.16 8.78
CA TYR A 609 16.45 -25.50 8.45
C TYR A 609 16.72 -24.21 7.67
N GLY A 610 16.62 -24.29 6.35
CA GLY A 610 16.91 -23.18 5.45
C GLY A 610 16.73 -23.55 3.98
N ASN A 611 16.94 -22.58 3.10
CA ASN A 611 17.00 -22.86 1.67
C ASN A 611 18.39 -23.43 1.35
N SER A 612 18.45 -24.67 0.87
CA SER A 612 19.68 -25.34 0.42
C SER A 612 19.86 -25.32 -1.10
N ASN A 613 18.93 -24.73 -1.87
CA ASN A 613 19.01 -24.69 -3.33
C ASN A 613 19.86 -23.51 -3.83
N TYR A 614 21.17 -23.56 -3.59
CA TYR A 614 22.11 -22.60 -4.18
C TYR A 614 22.67 -23.13 -5.49
N TYR A 615 22.91 -22.23 -6.45
CA TYR A 615 23.58 -22.60 -7.71
C TYR A 615 25.02 -23.08 -7.51
N TRP A 616 25.64 -22.71 -6.38
CA TRP A 616 27.02 -23.07 -6.04
C TRP A 616 27.13 -24.31 -5.12
N LEU A 617 26.03 -24.72 -4.47
CA LEU A 617 26.03 -25.94 -3.65
C LEU A 617 25.84 -27.14 -4.56
N LYS A 618 26.86 -28.00 -4.65
CA LYS A 618 26.87 -29.14 -5.58
C LYS A 618 26.68 -30.48 -4.87
N GLU A 619 26.85 -30.49 -3.57
CA GLU A 619 26.74 -31.63 -2.69
C GLU A 619 25.29 -32.13 -2.63
N SER A 620 25.11 -33.41 -2.89
CA SER A 620 23.86 -34.12 -2.65
C SER A 620 23.56 -34.22 -1.15
N ALA A 621 22.30 -34.45 -0.78
CA ALA A 621 21.91 -34.67 0.62
C ALA A 621 22.75 -35.78 1.28
N ALA A 622 23.01 -36.88 0.56
CA ALA A 622 23.83 -37.99 1.05
C ALA A 622 25.32 -37.63 1.23
N GLU A 623 25.82 -36.61 0.53
CA GLU A 623 27.18 -36.08 0.75
C GLU A 623 27.23 -35.20 1.99
N LEU A 624 26.24 -34.33 2.19
CA LEU A 624 26.13 -33.48 3.38
C LEU A 624 26.03 -34.30 4.68
N GLU A 625 25.31 -35.42 4.65
CA GLU A 625 25.17 -36.32 5.79
C GLU A 625 26.53 -36.89 6.26
N LYS A 626 27.50 -37.08 5.35
CA LYS A 626 28.85 -37.54 5.70
C LYS A 626 29.63 -36.52 6.51
N TRP A 627 29.27 -35.25 6.40
CA TRP A 627 29.82 -34.15 7.18
C TRP A 627 29.04 -33.88 8.46
N GLY A 628 27.98 -34.66 8.75
CA GLY A 628 27.12 -34.44 9.91
C GLY A 628 26.06 -33.36 9.70
N LEU A 629 25.77 -32.96 8.45
CA LEU A 629 24.78 -31.96 8.10
C LEU A 629 23.55 -32.58 7.40
N TYR A 630 22.37 -32.46 8.00
CA TYR A 630 21.13 -33.07 7.53
C TYR A 630 20.16 -32.01 7.01
N SER A 631 19.90 -31.97 5.70
CA SER A 631 19.01 -30.94 5.12
C SER A 631 17.53 -31.23 5.40
N GLN A 632 16.85 -30.31 6.09
CA GLN A 632 15.42 -30.38 6.41
C GLN A 632 14.57 -29.48 5.50
N GLY A 633 15.19 -28.54 4.79
CA GLY A 633 14.49 -27.58 3.93
C GLY A 633 13.75 -26.47 4.68
N LEU A 634 12.75 -25.86 4.04
CA LEU A 634 11.97 -24.76 4.59
C LEU A 634 10.75 -25.26 5.35
N TYR A 635 10.70 -24.97 6.65
CA TYR A 635 9.55 -25.28 7.51
C TYR A 635 8.64 -24.06 7.66
N PRO A 636 7.30 -24.27 7.74
CA PRO A 636 6.38 -23.25 8.24
C PRO A 636 6.81 -22.78 9.63
N GLU A 637 6.66 -21.49 9.91
CA GLU A 637 7.24 -20.87 11.11
C GLU A 637 6.75 -21.50 12.42
N GLU A 638 5.49 -21.89 12.48
CA GLU A 638 4.91 -22.56 13.64
C GLU A 638 5.56 -23.91 13.92
N GLN A 639 5.78 -24.71 12.86
CA GLN A 639 6.48 -25.98 12.96
C GLN A 639 7.95 -25.76 13.33
N LEU A 640 8.61 -24.78 12.70
CA LEU A 640 10.01 -24.48 12.97
C LEU A 640 10.23 -24.07 14.43
N GLY A 641 9.42 -23.15 14.97
CA GLY A 641 9.54 -22.70 16.36
C GLY A 641 9.42 -23.86 17.35
N GLN A 642 8.46 -24.77 17.13
CA GLN A 642 8.30 -25.98 17.94
C GLN A 642 9.48 -26.94 17.82
N GLN A 643 10.00 -27.17 16.60
CA GLN A 643 11.14 -28.06 16.39
C GLN A 643 12.39 -27.54 17.10
N LEU A 644 12.66 -26.24 17.01
CA LEU A 644 13.86 -25.62 17.57
C LEU A 644 13.93 -25.73 19.10
N GLN A 645 12.81 -25.83 19.80
CA GLN A 645 12.73 -25.95 21.27
C GLN A 645 13.50 -27.15 21.81
N ALA A 646 13.44 -28.29 21.10
CA ALA A 646 14.05 -29.54 21.54
C ALA A 646 15.57 -29.59 21.38
N TYR A 647 16.17 -28.67 20.62
CA TYR A 647 17.61 -28.65 20.38
C TYR A 647 18.38 -28.01 21.54
N PRO A 648 19.58 -28.52 21.88
CA PRO A 648 20.44 -27.90 22.88
C PRO A 648 21.06 -26.59 22.42
N PHE A 649 21.30 -26.43 21.12
CA PHE A 649 21.88 -25.24 20.53
C PHE A 649 21.47 -25.10 19.06
N VAL A 650 21.49 -23.86 18.57
CA VAL A 650 21.41 -23.54 17.14
C VAL A 650 22.71 -22.87 16.68
N ILE A 651 23.17 -23.21 15.49
CA ILE A 651 24.33 -22.59 14.84
C ILE A 651 23.86 -21.58 13.80
N VAL A 652 24.47 -20.40 13.84
CA VAL A 652 24.29 -19.35 12.83
C VAL A 652 25.67 -18.93 12.29
N PRO A 653 26.00 -19.28 11.04
CA PRO A 653 27.24 -18.85 10.38
C PRO A 653 27.22 -17.36 10.02
N THR A 654 28.33 -16.67 10.24
CA THR A 654 28.57 -15.26 9.89
C THR A 654 30.02 -15.05 9.44
N GLY A 655 30.37 -13.88 8.93
CA GLY A 655 31.74 -13.66 8.50
C GLY A 655 32.76 -13.50 9.63
N THR A 656 34.02 -13.80 9.28
CA THR A 656 35.19 -13.72 10.16
C THR A 656 35.72 -12.29 10.32
N MET A 657 35.26 -11.33 9.50
CA MET A 657 35.68 -9.92 9.55
C MET A 657 37.20 -9.72 9.42
N ASP A 658 37.87 -10.64 8.74
CA ASP A 658 39.27 -10.63 8.38
C ASP A 658 39.44 -10.96 6.89
N GLU A 659 40.67 -11.17 6.44
CA GLU A 659 40.99 -11.42 5.01
C GLU A 659 40.34 -12.69 4.45
N ARG A 660 39.81 -13.58 5.29
CA ARG A 660 39.13 -14.83 4.88
C ARG A 660 37.65 -14.59 4.53
N ASP A 661 37.11 -13.42 4.87
CA ASP A 661 35.70 -13.10 4.70
C ASP A 661 35.42 -12.59 3.27
N ASP A 662 34.80 -13.42 2.43
CA ASP A 662 34.41 -13.10 1.06
C ASP A 662 33.08 -12.31 0.97
N ARG A 663 32.43 -12.05 2.10
CA ARG A 663 31.13 -11.37 2.20
C ARG A 663 31.12 -10.31 3.31
N THR A 664 32.20 -9.55 3.46
CA THR A 664 32.36 -8.50 4.48
C THR A 664 31.18 -7.52 4.62
N GLN A 665 30.51 -7.20 3.51
CA GLN A 665 29.26 -6.44 3.48
C GLN A 665 28.16 -7.01 4.39
N LEU A 666 27.93 -8.33 4.35
CA LEU A 666 26.94 -9.01 5.18
C LEU A 666 27.41 -9.09 6.64
N SER A 667 28.71 -9.32 6.87
CA SER A 667 29.30 -9.49 8.20
C SER A 667 29.25 -8.22 9.05
N ARG A 668 29.31 -7.05 8.41
CA ARG A 668 29.34 -5.74 9.11
C ARG A 668 27.96 -5.28 9.56
N LEU A 669 27.01 -5.20 8.63
CA LEU A 669 25.73 -4.49 8.84
C LEU A 669 24.50 -5.39 8.64
N SER A 670 24.64 -6.70 8.86
CA SER A 670 23.50 -7.63 8.84
C SER A 670 23.26 -8.25 10.23
N LEU A 671 21.99 -8.29 10.62
CA LEU A 671 21.50 -9.06 11.75
C LEU A 671 20.46 -10.06 11.24
N PRO A 672 20.82 -11.36 11.12
CA PRO A 672 19.88 -12.37 10.63
C PRO A 672 18.62 -12.44 11.49
N GLY A 673 17.44 -12.14 10.90
CA GLY A 673 16.17 -12.14 11.63
C GLY A 673 15.79 -13.50 12.26
N ARG A 674 16.40 -14.60 11.78
CA ARG A 674 16.25 -15.94 12.37
C ARG A 674 16.84 -16.06 13.78
N ILE A 675 17.84 -15.25 14.14
CA ILE A 675 18.37 -15.14 15.52
C ILE A 675 17.25 -14.68 16.46
N ILE A 676 16.55 -13.60 16.08
CA ILE A 676 15.44 -13.04 16.86
C ILE A 676 14.25 -13.99 16.91
N PHE A 677 13.94 -14.64 15.77
CA PHE A 677 12.91 -15.67 15.71
C PHE A 677 13.18 -16.84 16.68
N ASN A 678 14.40 -17.38 16.69
CA ASN A 678 14.80 -18.46 17.60
C ASN A 678 14.74 -18.01 19.07
N LEU A 679 15.27 -16.83 19.38
CA LEU A 679 15.19 -16.22 20.71
C LEU A 679 13.73 -16.17 21.20
N ALA A 680 12.80 -15.70 20.35
CA ALA A 680 11.45 -15.41 20.79
C ALA A 680 10.54 -16.66 20.82
N THR A 681 10.77 -17.63 19.94
CA THR A 681 9.88 -18.80 19.78
C THR A 681 10.38 -20.05 20.50
N ALA A 682 11.69 -20.28 20.47
CA ALA A 682 12.30 -21.52 20.93
C ALA A 682 13.18 -21.35 22.16
N ASN A 683 13.63 -20.12 22.45
CA ASN A 683 14.62 -19.77 23.49
C ASN A 683 15.93 -20.57 23.43
N THR A 684 16.18 -21.34 22.37
CA THR A 684 17.34 -22.20 22.23
C THR A 684 18.64 -21.40 22.16
N PRO A 685 19.67 -21.74 22.95
CA PRO A 685 20.96 -21.07 22.91
C PRO A 685 21.58 -21.00 21.51
N ILE A 686 22.22 -19.87 21.19
CA ILE A 686 22.81 -19.63 19.87
C ILE A 686 24.33 -19.74 19.95
N ILE A 687 24.92 -20.49 19.03
CA ILE A 687 26.35 -20.48 18.74
C ILE A 687 26.54 -19.74 17.42
N LEU A 688 27.14 -18.56 17.50
CA LEU A 688 27.51 -17.79 16.32
C LEU A 688 28.89 -18.24 15.86
N LEU A 689 29.00 -18.68 14.62
CA LEU A 689 30.29 -18.96 13.99
C LEU A 689 30.76 -17.70 13.25
N GLY A 690 31.92 -17.16 13.62
CA GLY A 690 32.49 -15.97 13.00
C GLY A 690 33.01 -14.96 14.03
N SER A 691 33.08 -13.69 13.62
CA SER A 691 33.72 -12.66 14.45
C SER A 691 32.84 -12.14 15.58
N ASN A 692 33.45 -11.90 16.74
CA ASN A 692 32.82 -11.17 17.85
C ASN A 692 32.57 -9.68 17.55
N LYS A 693 32.99 -9.19 16.37
CA LYS A 693 32.77 -7.80 15.91
C LYS A 693 31.54 -7.64 15.02
N THR A 694 30.84 -8.72 14.70
CA THR A 694 29.64 -8.66 13.85
C THR A 694 28.43 -8.08 14.60
N SER A 695 27.47 -7.51 13.87
CA SER A 695 26.20 -7.04 14.45
C SER A 695 25.42 -8.18 15.15
N ALA A 696 25.49 -9.40 14.60
CA ALA A 696 24.91 -10.59 15.21
C ALA A 696 25.57 -10.96 16.56
N ALA A 697 26.91 -10.86 16.66
CA ALA A 697 27.63 -11.09 17.91
C ALA A 697 27.24 -10.07 18.98
N ASN A 698 27.16 -8.79 18.62
CA ASN A 698 26.72 -7.74 19.54
C ASN A 698 25.31 -7.99 20.08
N PHE A 699 24.38 -8.45 19.24
CA PHE A 699 23.03 -8.82 19.67
C PHE A 699 23.05 -10.00 20.66
N ILE A 700 23.78 -11.06 20.35
CA ILE A 700 23.89 -12.25 21.22
C ILE A 700 24.52 -11.89 22.57
N ASN A 701 25.61 -11.13 22.57
CA ASN A 701 26.30 -10.69 23.78
C ASN A 701 25.43 -9.76 24.63
N ARG A 702 24.69 -8.84 24.00
CA ARG A 702 23.79 -7.90 24.70
C ARG A 702 22.72 -8.62 25.49
N PHE A 703 22.11 -9.67 24.94
CA PHE A 703 21.06 -10.42 25.62
C PHE A 703 21.58 -11.66 26.37
N GLN A 704 22.86 -12.01 26.24
CA GLN A 704 23.47 -13.19 26.87
C GLN A 704 22.67 -14.47 26.57
N ILE A 705 22.34 -14.68 25.30
CA ILE A 705 21.50 -15.78 24.77
C ILE A 705 22.32 -16.85 24.04
N GLY A 706 23.64 -16.77 24.10
CA GLY A 706 24.53 -17.58 23.28
C GLY A 706 25.99 -17.22 23.44
N VAL A 707 26.81 -17.77 22.54
CA VAL A 707 28.26 -17.55 22.47
C VAL A 707 28.72 -17.36 21.04
N VAL A 708 29.90 -16.76 20.87
CA VAL A 708 30.56 -16.55 19.58
C VAL A 708 31.85 -17.37 19.56
N CYS A 709 32.10 -18.06 18.46
CA CYS A 709 33.30 -18.88 18.28
C CYS A 709 33.83 -18.81 16.85
N ASP A 710 35.10 -19.16 16.67
CA ASP A 710 35.74 -19.19 15.36
C ASP A 710 35.35 -20.47 14.60
N TYR A 711 35.60 -20.48 13.29
CA TYR A 711 35.43 -21.64 12.41
C TYR A 711 36.53 -22.72 12.59
N THR A 712 37.09 -22.86 13.80
CA THR A 712 38.00 -23.98 14.08
C THR A 712 37.27 -25.08 14.83
N PRO A 713 37.56 -26.36 14.54
CA PRO A 713 36.98 -27.49 15.27
C PRO A 713 37.07 -27.36 16.79
N GLU A 714 38.21 -26.91 17.31
CA GLU A 714 38.45 -26.77 18.74
C GLU A 714 37.61 -25.65 19.36
N SER A 715 37.45 -24.52 18.65
CA SER A 715 36.65 -23.38 19.12
C SER A 715 35.17 -23.74 19.14
N LEU A 716 34.68 -24.41 18.09
CA LEU A 716 33.30 -24.87 18.02
C LEU A 716 33.01 -25.95 19.07
N ALA A 717 33.90 -26.92 19.27
CA ALA A 717 33.73 -27.94 20.29
C ALA A 717 33.65 -27.33 21.70
N ALA A 718 34.52 -26.36 22.02
CA ALA A 718 34.48 -25.65 23.30
C ALA A 718 33.19 -24.83 23.48
N ALA A 719 32.69 -24.17 22.43
CA ALA A 719 31.44 -23.44 22.47
C ALA A 719 30.24 -24.37 22.69
N VAL A 720 30.22 -25.53 22.02
CA VAL A 720 29.18 -26.56 22.21
C VAL A 720 29.21 -27.09 23.64
N ASP A 721 30.39 -27.43 24.17
CA ASP A 721 30.52 -27.92 25.55
C ASP A 721 30.07 -26.88 26.58
N TYR A 722 30.37 -25.59 26.35
CA TYR A 722 29.91 -24.49 27.19
C TYR A 722 28.38 -24.33 27.19
N VAL A 723 27.75 -24.47 26.02
CA VAL A 723 26.29 -24.35 25.88
C VAL A 723 25.56 -25.60 26.39
N LEU A 724 26.20 -26.77 26.35
CA LEU A 724 25.65 -28.02 26.89
C LEU A 724 25.72 -28.11 28.41
N ASP A 725 26.55 -27.30 29.06
CA ASP A 725 26.54 -27.16 30.52
C ASP A 725 25.14 -26.74 31.01
N PRO A 726 24.50 -27.50 31.92
CA PRO A 726 23.12 -27.25 32.32
C PRO A 726 22.86 -25.85 32.89
N GLU A 727 23.80 -25.28 33.65
CA GLU A 727 23.63 -23.94 34.24
C GLU A 727 23.69 -22.86 33.16
N ASN A 728 24.65 -22.96 32.24
CA ASN A 728 24.75 -22.03 31.12
C ASN A 728 23.54 -22.13 30.19
N GLN A 729 23.12 -23.35 29.86
CA GLN A 729 21.98 -23.59 28.97
C GLN A 729 20.70 -22.97 29.55
N GLN A 730 20.42 -23.26 30.82
CA GLN A 730 19.25 -22.72 31.52
C GLN A 730 19.28 -21.20 31.55
N ARG A 731 20.43 -20.61 31.93
CA ARG A 731 20.61 -19.15 32.00
C ARG A 731 20.35 -18.46 30.65
N MET A 732 20.87 -19.01 29.55
CA MET A 732 20.67 -18.43 28.22
C MET A 732 19.20 -18.50 27.77
N ARG A 733 18.52 -19.62 28.03
CA ARG A 733 17.09 -19.77 27.73
C ARG A 733 16.24 -18.80 28.55
N GLU A 734 16.50 -18.68 29.84
CA GLU A 734 15.82 -17.72 30.71
C GLU A 734 16.03 -16.27 30.25
N ASN A 735 17.23 -15.93 29.82
CA ASN A 735 17.53 -14.61 29.27
C ASN A 735 16.75 -14.34 27.98
N ALA A 736 16.64 -15.33 27.09
CA ALA A 736 15.81 -15.22 25.89
C ALA A 736 14.33 -14.97 26.23
N VAL A 737 13.76 -15.76 27.15
CA VAL A 737 12.36 -15.63 27.60
C VAL A 737 12.08 -14.23 28.17
N LYS A 738 13.00 -13.66 28.96
CA LYS A 738 12.85 -12.31 29.56
C LYS A 738 12.64 -11.19 28.55
N VAL A 739 13.14 -11.35 27.32
CA VAL A 739 13.08 -10.31 26.27
C VAL A 739 12.21 -10.68 25.07
N ALA A 740 11.82 -11.95 24.93
CA ALA A 740 11.06 -12.49 23.79
C ALA A 740 9.81 -11.67 23.42
N ALA A 741 8.96 -11.35 24.42
CA ALA A 741 7.72 -10.60 24.21
C ALA A 741 7.94 -9.20 23.60
N LYS A 742 9.14 -8.63 23.77
CA LYS A 742 9.46 -7.29 23.28
C LYS A 742 9.69 -7.23 21.76
N PHE A 743 9.84 -8.37 21.09
CA PHE A 743 9.96 -8.49 19.63
C PHE A 743 8.63 -8.86 18.96
N SER A 744 7.51 -8.74 19.67
CA SER A 744 6.20 -9.10 19.13
C SER A 744 5.73 -8.17 18.00
N ASP A 745 5.10 -8.76 16.98
CA ASP A 745 4.37 -8.03 15.92
C ASP A 745 3.06 -7.39 16.38
N LYS A 746 2.64 -7.60 17.64
CA LYS A 746 1.36 -7.12 18.16
C LYS A 746 1.27 -5.59 18.06
N GLY A 747 0.32 -5.12 17.24
CA GLY A 747 0.07 -3.69 17.04
C GLY A 747 1.08 -2.98 16.14
N ILE A 748 1.99 -3.71 15.47
CA ILE A 748 3.05 -3.08 14.68
C ILE A 748 2.52 -2.26 13.50
N ASN A 749 1.44 -2.71 12.83
CA ASN A 749 0.84 -1.98 11.71
C ASN A 749 0.42 -0.57 12.14
N GLN A 750 -0.30 -0.50 13.27
CA GLN A 750 -0.74 0.76 13.86
C GLN A 750 0.45 1.62 14.29
N TRP A 751 1.48 1.01 14.88
CA TRP A 751 2.70 1.71 15.26
C TRP A 751 3.42 2.33 14.04
N VAL A 752 3.54 1.61 12.92
CA VAL A 752 4.12 2.15 11.67
C VAL A 752 3.28 3.31 11.12
N ARG A 753 1.95 3.18 11.10
CA ARG A 753 1.04 4.24 10.64
C ARG A 753 1.16 5.50 11.50
N GLN A 754 1.09 5.37 12.82
CA GLN A 754 1.28 6.48 13.75
C GLN A 754 2.68 7.10 13.64
N SER A 755 3.69 6.29 13.32
CA SER A 755 5.05 6.80 13.14
C SER A 755 5.20 7.65 11.87
N LEU A 756 4.48 7.28 10.80
CA LEU A 756 4.38 8.07 9.58
C LEU A 756 3.69 9.41 9.83
N GLU A 757 2.55 9.39 10.54
CA GLU A 757 1.79 10.60 10.88
C GLU A 757 2.59 11.58 11.74
N LYS A 758 3.41 11.06 12.65
CA LYS A 758 4.25 11.85 13.56
C LYS A 758 5.62 12.21 12.99
N GLU A 759 6.00 11.64 11.85
CA GLU A 759 7.35 11.74 11.26
C GLU A 759 8.48 11.28 12.21
N GLN A 760 8.16 10.37 13.13
CA GLN A 760 9.06 9.78 14.11
C GLN A 760 8.47 8.48 14.66
N ALA A 761 9.26 7.63 15.31
CA ALA A 761 8.71 6.44 15.99
C ALA A 761 7.56 6.80 16.94
N ALA A 762 6.47 6.02 16.90
CA ALA A 762 5.27 6.30 17.67
C ALA A 762 5.49 6.21 19.19
N ASP A 763 6.45 5.38 19.62
CA ASP A 763 7.00 5.25 20.97
C ASP A 763 8.45 4.72 20.91
N ASP A 764 9.11 4.59 22.07
CA ASP A 764 10.51 4.20 22.22
C ASP A 764 10.73 2.70 22.40
N ARG A 765 9.72 1.84 22.14
CA ARG A 765 9.77 0.43 22.55
C ARG A 765 11.00 -0.31 22.05
N PHE A 766 11.44 -0.07 20.81
CA PHE A 766 12.60 -0.76 20.21
C PHE A 766 13.92 -0.08 20.58
N GLU A 767 13.94 1.24 20.69
CA GLU A 767 15.09 2.00 21.18
C GLU A 767 15.44 1.62 22.63
N ALA A 768 14.42 1.41 23.48
CA ALA A 768 14.59 1.01 24.88
C ALA A 768 15.17 -0.41 25.04
N ILE A 769 15.02 -1.28 24.04
CA ILE A 769 15.54 -2.67 24.07
C ILE A 769 16.95 -2.74 23.51
N LEU A 770 17.27 -1.86 22.56
CA LEU A 770 18.54 -1.80 21.86
C LEU A 770 19.17 -0.40 22.00
N PRO A 771 19.41 0.08 23.25
CA PRO A 771 19.91 1.42 23.48
C PRO A 771 21.36 1.55 23.04
N ARG A 772 21.74 2.78 22.68
CA ARG A 772 23.15 3.18 22.55
C ARG A 772 23.86 3.03 23.89
N SER A 773 25.13 2.67 23.83
CA SER A 773 26.04 2.70 24.97
C SER A 773 26.48 4.14 25.27
N PRO A 774 26.66 4.53 26.54
CA PRO A 774 27.21 5.85 26.90
C PRO A 774 28.61 6.15 26.33
N ILE A 775 29.34 5.12 25.90
CA ILE A 775 30.68 5.24 25.29
C ILE A 775 30.67 5.18 23.76
N ASP A 776 29.50 5.07 23.12
CA ASP A 776 29.40 5.05 21.66
C ASP A 776 29.78 6.43 21.11
N LEU A 777 30.77 6.46 20.21
CA LEU A 777 31.22 7.68 19.53
C LEU A 777 30.37 7.94 18.28
N VAL A 778 29.08 8.23 18.49
CA VAL A 778 28.11 8.50 17.41
C VAL A 778 27.45 9.86 17.59
N HIS A 779 27.08 10.51 16.49
CA HIS A 779 26.38 11.79 16.56
C HIS A 779 24.99 11.63 17.18
N PHE A 780 24.62 12.60 18.03
CA PHE A 780 23.23 12.74 18.44
C PHE A 780 22.46 13.45 17.33
N ILE A 781 21.64 12.71 16.60
CA ILE A 781 20.80 13.28 15.55
C ILE A 781 19.44 13.61 16.15
N GLU A 782 19.07 14.88 16.11
CA GLU A 782 17.74 15.33 16.50
C GLU A 782 16.69 14.83 15.50
N PRO A 783 15.55 14.27 15.96
CA PRO A 783 14.42 14.05 15.08
C PRO A 783 13.93 15.36 14.43
N PRO A 784 13.21 15.32 13.30
CA PRO A 784 12.63 16.53 12.72
C PRO A 784 11.70 17.24 13.72
N VAL A 785 11.60 18.56 13.61
CA VAL A 785 10.67 19.36 14.41
C VAL A 785 9.32 19.40 13.67
N PRO A 786 8.18 19.16 14.35
CA PRO A 786 6.87 19.21 13.71
C PRO A 786 6.61 20.56 13.03
N ALA A 787 5.94 20.55 11.87
CA ALA A 787 5.68 21.75 11.08
C ALA A 787 4.81 22.81 11.78
N ILE A 788 4.09 22.44 12.85
CA ILE A 788 3.32 23.38 13.68
C ILE A 788 4.22 24.30 14.53
N ILE A 789 5.47 23.90 14.77
CA ILE A 789 6.43 24.70 15.52
C ILE A 789 7.01 25.76 14.57
N TYR A 790 6.96 27.02 15.01
CA TYR A 790 7.57 28.10 14.25
C TYR A 790 9.08 27.89 14.14
N LYS A 791 9.63 28.05 12.94
CA LYS A 791 11.02 27.72 12.60
C LYS A 791 12.06 28.28 13.58
N ASP A 792 11.88 29.49 14.09
CA ASP A 792 12.84 30.14 14.97
C ASP A 792 12.81 29.56 16.41
N TYR A 793 11.76 28.81 16.77
CA TYR A 793 11.62 28.08 18.03
C TYR A 793 11.95 26.59 17.91
N ALA A 794 12.52 26.14 16.79
CA ALA A 794 12.90 24.75 16.58
C ALA A 794 13.87 24.24 17.67
N GLN A 795 14.85 25.07 18.06
CA GLN A 795 15.83 24.71 19.11
C GLN A 795 15.18 24.60 20.49
N VAL A 796 14.22 25.48 20.81
CA VAL A 796 13.43 25.39 22.05
C VAL A 796 12.69 24.06 22.11
N TYR A 797 11.97 23.71 21.03
CA TYR A 797 11.29 22.41 20.94
C TYR A 797 12.27 21.23 21.12
N GLN A 798 13.46 21.30 20.52
CA GLN A 798 14.48 20.26 20.63
C GLN A 798 14.98 20.09 22.07
N VAL A 799 15.32 21.18 22.78
CA VAL A 799 15.71 21.11 24.20
C VAL A 799 14.59 20.48 25.03
N MET A 800 13.36 20.99 24.89
CA MET A 800 12.20 20.46 25.61
C MET A 800 11.97 18.98 25.30
N ARG A 801 12.26 18.54 24.06
CA ARG A 801 12.19 17.14 23.66
C ARG A 801 13.26 16.28 24.33
N ARG A 802 14.51 16.76 24.39
CA ARG A 802 15.61 16.09 25.11
C ARG A 802 15.25 15.90 26.59
N LEU A 803 14.73 16.93 27.24
CA LEU A 803 14.27 16.87 28.63
C LEU A 803 13.14 15.84 28.81
N ARG A 804 12.10 15.91 27.96
CA ARG A 804 10.99 14.94 27.99
C ARG A 804 11.47 13.50 27.80
N GLY A 805 12.43 13.29 26.91
CA GLY A 805 13.06 11.99 26.63
C GLY A 805 13.82 11.41 27.82
N GLN A 806 14.43 12.26 28.64
CA GLN A 806 15.01 11.90 29.94
C GLN A 806 13.97 11.75 31.06
N LYS A 807 12.68 11.64 30.70
CA LYS A 807 11.53 11.48 31.61
C LYS A 807 11.30 12.69 32.53
N TYR A 808 11.84 13.87 32.21
CA TYR A 808 11.50 15.10 32.92
C TYR A 808 10.04 15.48 32.69
N ARG A 809 9.33 15.86 33.75
CA ARG A 809 7.92 16.25 33.74
C ARG A 809 7.73 17.42 34.71
N PRO A 810 7.67 18.67 34.22
CA PRO A 810 7.44 19.82 35.08
C PRO A 810 5.98 19.90 35.52
N ASP A 811 5.75 20.30 36.77
CA ASP A 811 4.43 20.64 37.30
C ASP A 811 3.97 22.02 36.79
N PHE A 812 4.91 22.95 36.64
CA PHE A 812 4.65 24.31 36.16
C PHE A 812 5.71 24.82 35.18
N VAL A 813 5.31 25.83 34.41
CA VAL A 813 6.19 26.68 33.60
C VAL A 813 5.82 28.13 33.89
N VAL A 814 6.76 28.91 34.43
CA VAL A 814 6.61 30.36 34.60
C VAL A 814 7.40 31.05 33.50
N ASP A 815 6.72 31.77 32.62
CA ASP A 815 7.30 32.48 31.47
C ASP A 815 7.26 33.99 31.77
N VAL A 816 8.39 34.56 32.21
CA VAL A 816 8.54 35.98 32.48
C VAL A 816 9.11 36.67 31.25
N GLY A 817 8.33 37.59 30.68
CA GLY A 817 8.55 38.10 29.32
C GLY A 817 7.87 37.22 28.28
N ALA A 818 6.63 36.80 28.55
CA ALA A 818 5.91 35.86 27.71
C ALA A 818 5.51 36.40 26.33
N SER A 819 5.53 37.73 26.15
CA SER A 819 5.10 38.43 24.93
C SER A 819 3.73 37.95 24.41
N HIS A 820 3.67 37.41 23.18
CA HIS A 820 2.48 36.82 22.60
C HIS A 820 2.32 35.31 22.86
N GLY A 821 3.16 34.71 23.70
CA GLY A 821 3.03 33.34 24.20
C GLY A 821 3.59 32.22 23.33
N ILE A 822 4.31 32.54 22.24
CA ILE A 822 4.84 31.55 21.29
C ILE A 822 5.84 30.57 21.90
N TRP A 823 6.68 31.04 22.83
CA TRP A 823 7.66 30.21 23.53
C TRP A 823 6.94 29.18 24.40
N SER A 824 6.01 29.65 25.24
CA SER A 824 5.15 28.80 26.08
C SER A 824 4.32 27.81 25.27
N HIS A 825 3.74 28.24 24.14
CA HIS A 825 3.03 27.35 23.22
C HIS A 825 3.96 26.23 22.72
N THR A 826 5.19 26.55 22.35
CA THR A 826 6.18 25.57 21.87
C THR A 826 6.52 24.53 22.95
N ALA A 827 6.76 24.96 24.19
CA ALA A 827 7.01 24.06 25.32
C ALA A 827 5.77 23.20 25.67
N SER A 828 4.56 23.77 25.57
CA SER A 828 3.31 23.06 25.88
C SER A 828 3.03 21.87 24.96
N GLN A 829 3.56 21.86 23.73
CA GLN A 829 3.46 20.72 22.81
C GLN A 829 4.13 19.45 23.37
N LEU A 830 5.06 19.60 24.31
CA LEU A 830 5.79 18.50 24.94
C LEU A 830 5.42 18.29 26.41
N PHE A 831 4.95 19.34 27.09
CA PHE A 831 4.51 19.32 28.48
C PHE A 831 3.06 19.81 28.63
N PRO A 832 2.07 19.17 27.99
CA PRO A 832 0.68 19.64 28.01
C PRO A 832 0.02 19.59 29.40
N GLU A 833 0.61 18.81 30.32
CA GLU A 833 0.10 18.67 31.69
C GLU A 833 0.57 19.75 32.65
N ALA A 834 1.64 20.47 32.33
CA ALA A 834 2.19 21.52 33.17
C ALA A 834 1.24 22.73 33.20
N ARG A 835 1.20 23.45 34.33
CA ARG A 835 0.51 24.73 34.43
C ARG A 835 1.42 25.85 33.91
N PHE A 836 0.96 26.61 32.92
CA PHE A 836 1.71 27.71 32.31
C PHE A 836 1.23 29.05 32.89
N ILE A 837 2.13 29.79 33.51
CA ILE A 837 1.89 31.16 34.01
C ILE A 837 2.70 32.10 33.13
N LEU A 838 2.01 32.83 32.25
CA LEU A 838 2.61 33.77 31.29
C LEU A 838 2.52 35.17 31.86
N ILE A 839 3.68 35.81 32.05
CA ILE A 839 3.80 37.09 32.72
C ILE A 839 4.44 38.09 31.77
N ASP A 840 3.72 39.16 31.46
CA ASP A 840 4.24 40.25 30.63
C ASP A 840 3.45 41.55 30.88
N PRO A 841 4.10 42.68 31.21
CA PRO A 841 3.40 43.95 31.50
C PRO A 841 2.73 44.58 30.26
N LEU A 842 3.09 44.11 29.06
CA LEU A 842 2.56 44.58 27.79
C LEU A 842 1.70 43.52 27.11
N ILE A 843 1.31 42.44 27.80
CA ILE A 843 0.62 41.31 27.15
C ILE A 843 -0.62 41.75 26.36
N SER A 844 -1.35 42.77 26.84
CA SER A 844 -2.52 43.33 26.16
C SER A 844 -2.21 44.04 24.83
N LYS A 845 -0.97 44.53 24.66
CA LYS A 845 -0.53 45.36 23.53
C LYS A 845 0.03 44.57 22.34
N TYR A 846 0.44 43.32 22.53
CA TYR A 846 0.87 42.49 21.41
C TYR A 846 -0.29 42.16 20.45
N GLU A 847 0.06 41.79 19.23
CA GLU A 847 -0.89 41.51 18.15
C GLU A 847 -1.91 40.43 18.56
N GLN A 848 -3.20 40.76 18.42
CA GLN A 848 -4.29 39.98 18.99
C GLN A 848 -4.43 38.59 18.36
N SER A 849 -4.23 38.47 17.04
CA SER A 849 -4.38 37.18 16.36
C SER A 849 -3.29 36.19 16.75
N ALA A 850 -2.03 36.63 16.88
CA ALA A 850 -0.92 35.83 17.38
C ALA A 850 -1.18 35.35 18.81
N ARG A 851 -1.61 36.25 19.71
CA ARG A 851 -1.99 35.88 21.08
C ARG A 851 -3.10 34.84 21.13
N ASN A 852 -4.18 35.07 20.37
CA ASN A 852 -5.29 34.14 20.30
C ASN A 852 -4.86 32.77 19.75
N TYR A 853 -3.92 32.74 18.81
CA TYR A 853 -3.41 31.49 18.28
C TYR A 853 -2.53 30.76 19.30
N TYR A 854 -1.52 31.41 19.87
CA TYR A 854 -0.56 30.71 20.73
C TYR A 854 -1.11 30.41 22.12
N ILE A 855 -1.70 31.41 22.79
CA ILE A 855 -2.13 31.27 24.19
C ILE A 855 -3.34 30.33 24.32
N CYS A 856 -4.34 30.47 23.44
CA CYS A 856 -5.55 29.63 23.52
C CYS A 856 -5.29 28.15 23.18
N ASN A 857 -4.16 27.84 22.54
CA ASN A 857 -3.73 26.47 22.25
C ASN A 857 -2.82 25.88 23.36
N ILE A 858 -2.63 26.59 24.47
CA ILE A 858 -1.99 26.04 25.68
C ILE A 858 -3.10 25.51 26.61
N PRO A 859 -3.11 24.21 26.96
CA PRO A 859 -4.22 23.61 27.71
C PRO A 859 -4.49 24.23 29.09
N LYS A 860 -3.45 24.66 29.79
CA LYS A 860 -3.50 25.18 31.17
C LYS A 860 -2.70 26.48 31.28
N ALA A 861 -3.18 27.57 30.65
CA ALA A 861 -2.52 28.87 30.66
C ALA A 861 -3.23 29.91 31.53
N GLU A 862 -2.43 30.67 32.29
CA GLU A 862 -2.83 31.83 33.10
C GLU A 862 -2.01 33.04 32.64
N LEU A 863 -2.65 34.21 32.53
CA LEU A 863 -2.02 35.44 32.05
C LEU A 863 -1.96 36.48 33.16
N LEU A 864 -0.76 37.04 33.41
CA LEU A 864 -0.55 38.13 34.36
C LEU A 864 0.06 39.34 33.66
N GLU A 865 -0.72 40.42 33.55
CA GLU A 865 -0.28 41.69 32.96
C GLU A 865 0.45 42.55 34.00
N ILE A 866 1.63 42.09 34.40
CA ILE A 866 2.51 42.72 35.39
C ILE A 866 3.97 42.55 34.98
N ALA A 867 4.86 43.39 35.49
CA ALA A 867 6.30 43.15 35.43
C ALA A 867 6.76 42.40 36.70
N ILE A 868 7.92 41.76 36.62
CA ILE A 868 8.55 41.07 37.75
C ILE A 868 9.85 41.78 38.14
N SER A 869 10.06 41.94 39.44
CA SER A 869 11.25 42.62 39.99
C SER A 869 11.63 42.04 41.37
N ASN A 870 12.64 42.64 42.01
CA ASN A 870 13.07 42.31 43.37
C ASN A 870 12.18 42.95 44.47
N GLN A 871 11.19 43.76 44.07
CA GLN A 871 10.22 44.40 44.94
C GLN A 871 8.82 44.47 44.30
N ALA A 872 7.78 44.55 45.12
CA ALA A 872 6.40 44.76 44.68
C ALA A 872 6.04 46.26 44.67
N GLY A 873 5.14 46.67 43.75
CA GLY A 873 4.66 48.05 43.69
C GLY A 873 4.36 48.52 42.27
N GLN A 874 4.71 49.77 41.99
CA GLN A 874 4.62 50.40 40.67
C GLN A 874 6.01 50.91 40.30
N LEU A 875 6.53 50.53 39.14
CA LEU A 875 7.84 50.99 38.66
C LEU A 875 7.72 51.59 37.25
N SER A 876 8.69 52.44 36.91
CA SER A 876 8.88 52.91 35.54
C SER A 876 9.34 51.76 34.65
N PHE A 877 8.76 51.67 33.46
CA PHE A 877 9.05 50.64 32.46
C PHE A 877 9.31 51.31 31.12
N GLN A 878 10.42 50.94 30.47
CA GLN A 878 10.86 51.49 29.21
C GLN A 878 10.32 50.62 28.07
N VAL A 879 9.36 51.14 27.31
CA VAL A 879 8.69 50.43 26.22
C VAL A 879 9.39 50.74 24.91
N SER A 880 9.93 49.71 24.25
CA SER A 880 10.51 49.85 22.91
C SER A 880 9.41 49.96 21.84
N PRO A 881 9.70 50.52 20.65
CA PRO A 881 8.69 50.66 19.59
C PRO A 881 8.13 49.33 19.08
N ASP A 882 8.92 48.26 19.18
CA ASP A 882 8.54 46.90 18.81
C ASP A 882 7.96 46.08 19.99
N LEU A 883 7.88 46.65 21.18
CA LEU A 883 7.48 46.03 22.45
C LEU A 883 8.46 44.96 22.99
N TYR A 884 9.11 44.18 22.13
CA TYR A 884 9.98 43.06 22.54
C TYR A 884 11.26 43.50 23.27
N GLY A 885 11.77 44.69 22.96
CA GLY A 885 12.96 45.27 23.60
C GLY A 885 12.72 46.02 24.90
N SER A 886 11.56 45.83 25.54
CA SER A 886 11.13 46.63 26.69
C SER A 886 11.73 46.12 28.00
N SER A 887 12.06 47.01 28.93
CA SER A 887 12.77 46.66 30.17
C SER A 887 12.35 47.51 31.37
N LEU A 888 12.56 46.98 32.58
CA LEU A 888 12.56 47.76 33.83
C LEU A 888 13.84 48.60 33.99
N LEU A 889 14.90 48.25 33.26
CA LEU A 889 16.13 49.04 33.17
C LEU A 889 16.04 50.05 32.02
N THR A 890 17.08 50.87 31.84
CA THR A 890 17.16 51.83 30.73
C THR A 890 18.28 51.40 29.79
N PRO A 891 18.04 50.48 28.84
CA PRO A 891 19.04 50.07 27.87
C PRO A 891 19.60 51.28 27.10
N ALA A 892 20.92 51.44 27.16
CA ALA A 892 21.71 52.42 26.42
C ALA A 892 22.01 51.90 25.01
N ASP A 893 20.95 51.60 24.26
CA ASP A 893 21.01 51.29 22.83
C ASP A 893 20.43 52.44 21.99
N PHE A 894 20.26 52.21 20.68
CA PHE A 894 19.80 53.24 19.74
C PHE A 894 18.27 53.32 19.59
N ARG A 895 17.49 52.61 20.41
CA ARG A 895 16.02 52.60 20.36
C ARG A 895 15.45 53.82 21.10
N ASN A 896 14.32 54.31 20.61
CA ASN A 896 13.54 55.36 21.27
C ASN A 896 12.51 54.72 22.19
N TYR A 897 12.66 54.88 23.49
CA TYR A 897 11.79 54.29 24.50
C TYR A 897 10.68 55.23 24.96
N GLU A 898 9.48 54.69 25.15
CA GLU A 898 8.38 55.35 25.87
C GLU A 898 8.39 54.88 27.33
N THR A 899 8.51 55.81 28.28
CA THR A 899 8.42 55.46 29.71
C THR A 899 6.95 55.41 30.15
N ILE A 900 6.51 54.24 30.62
CA ILE A 900 5.21 54.04 31.27
C ILE A 900 5.38 53.62 32.73
N THR A 901 4.28 53.55 33.48
CA THR A 901 4.26 52.93 34.82
C THR A 901 3.49 51.61 34.75
N VAL A 902 4.05 50.56 35.33
CA VAL A 902 3.46 49.21 35.35
C VAL A 902 3.40 48.66 36.76
N ALA A 903 2.42 47.78 37.01
CA ALA A 903 2.36 47.01 38.25
C ALA A 903 3.49 45.98 38.30
N VAL A 904 4.09 45.81 39.46
CA VAL A 904 5.25 44.94 39.68
C VAL A 904 5.04 44.04 40.88
N LYS A 905 5.43 42.76 40.75
CA LYS A 905 5.49 41.79 41.86
C LYS A 905 6.84 41.08 41.89
N THR A 906 7.16 40.46 43.02
CA THR A 906 8.26 39.50 43.12
C THR A 906 7.80 38.10 42.69
N LEU A 907 8.73 37.22 42.29
CA LEU A 907 8.39 35.82 41.98
C LEU A 907 7.84 35.08 43.20
N ASP A 908 8.35 35.36 44.40
CA ASP A 908 7.80 34.78 45.64
C ASP A 908 6.32 35.17 45.85
N GLN A 909 5.97 36.42 45.56
CA GLN A 909 4.58 36.88 45.67
C GLN A 909 3.68 36.23 44.61
N VAL A 910 4.14 36.13 43.36
CA VAL A 910 3.38 35.45 42.30
C VAL A 910 3.20 33.97 42.63
N ALA A 911 4.24 33.29 43.10
CA ALA A 911 4.15 31.89 43.51
C ALA A 911 3.13 31.68 44.63
N THR A 912 3.05 32.62 45.57
CA THR A 912 2.06 32.59 46.65
C THR A 912 0.64 32.87 46.13
N ASP A 913 0.45 33.94 45.35
CA ASP A 913 -0.85 34.40 44.86
C ASP A 913 -1.50 33.37 43.94
N GLU A 914 -0.72 32.83 42.99
CA GLU A 914 -1.18 31.84 42.02
C GLU A 914 -1.07 30.41 42.56
N GLN A 915 -0.61 30.21 43.80
CA GLN A 915 -0.44 28.90 44.44
C GLN A 915 0.41 27.94 43.61
N ILE A 916 1.55 28.43 43.10
CA ILE A 916 2.51 27.60 42.35
C ILE A 916 3.11 26.57 43.31
N SER A 917 3.07 25.30 42.92
CA SER A 917 3.58 24.19 43.72
C SER A 917 4.23 23.13 42.83
N GLY A 918 5.06 22.27 43.42
CA GLY A 918 5.79 21.24 42.69
C GLY A 918 7.14 21.75 42.19
N ARG A 919 7.60 21.19 41.06
CA ARG A 919 8.89 21.49 40.45
C ARG A 919 8.70 21.87 38.98
N GLY A 920 9.43 22.88 38.50
CA GLY A 920 9.13 23.43 37.18
C GLY A 920 10.22 24.25 36.51
N ILE A 921 9.83 24.87 35.40
CA ILE A 921 10.69 25.67 34.53
C ILE A 921 10.41 27.15 34.76
N LEU A 922 11.45 27.96 34.87
CA LEU A 922 11.38 29.42 34.89
C LEU A 922 12.07 29.98 33.63
N LYS A 923 11.32 30.68 32.77
CA LYS A 923 11.88 31.41 31.62
C LYS A 923 11.96 32.91 31.95
N LEU A 924 13.09 33.52 31.61
CA LEU A 924 13.45 34.91 31.89
C LEU A 924 13.89 35.60 30.61
N ASP A 925 13.08 36.53 30.14
CA ASP A 925 13.34 37.32 28.94
C ASP A 925 12.76 38.72 29.15
N VAL A 926 13.45 39.49 29.99
CA VAL A 926 12.97 40.78 30.51
C VAL A 926 13.93 41.90 30.14
N GLN A 927 14.70 41.68 29.08
CA GLN A 927 15.71 42.57 28.52
C GLN A 927 16.64 43.16 29.59
N CYS A 928 17.72 42.45 29.91
CA CYS A 928 18.81 42.87 30.80
C CYS A 928 18.47 42.90 32.31
N ALA A 929 17.20 42.70 32.69
CA ALA A 929 16.72 42.72 34.07
C ALA A 929 16.60 41.31 34.71
N GLU A 930 17.15 40.27 34.08
CA GLU A 930 16.99 38.86 34.50
C GLU A 930 17.49 38.62 35.93
N HIS A 931 18.61 39.25 36.30
CA HIS A 931 19.18 39.19 37.66
C HIS A 931 18.28 39.85 38.73
N ILE A 932 17.54 40.90 38.38
CA ILE A 932 16.59 41.58 39.29
C ILE A 932 15.40 40.67 39.56
N VAL A 933 14.93 39.95 38.53
CA VAL A 933 13.86 38.95 38.69
C VAL A 933 14.32 37.83 39.63
N LEU A 934 15.54 37.33 39.46
CA LEU A 934 16.12 36.28 40.32
C LEU A 934 16.30 36.74 41.78
N GLU A 935 16.68 38.01 42.02
CA GLU A 935 16.78 38.56 43.38
C GLU A 935 15.43 38.55 44.14
N GLY A 936 14.32 38.65 43.40
CA GLY A 936 12.95 38.55 43.91
C GLY A 936 12.40 37.13 44.07
N ALA A 937 13.19 36.09 43.81
CA ALA A 937 12.79 34.68 43.84
C ALA A 937 13.43 33.90 45.00
N LYS A 938 13.48 34.48 46.21
CA LYS A 938 14.30 33.96 47.31
C LYS A 938 13.85 32.58 47.76
N GLU A 939 12.54 32.34 47.81
CA GLU A 939 11.97 31.04 48.17
C GLU A 939 11.58 30.25 46.91
N PHE A 940 11.02 30.93 45.91
CA PHE A 940 10.53 30.30 44.69
C PHE A 940 11.63 29.58 43.91
N ILE A 941 12.86 30.10 43.90
CA ILE A 941 13.97 29.48 43.18
C ILE A 941 14.20 28.02 43.61
N ALA A 942 13.90 27.67 44.87
CA ALA A 942 14.02 26.30 45.38
C ALA A 942 13.06 25.31 44.71
N GLN A 943 11.98 25.76 44.07
CA GLN A 943 11.05 24.94 43.29
C GLN A 943 11.47 24.80 41.81
N VAL A 944 12.41 25.63 41.35
CA VAL A 944 12.83 25.67 39.95
C VAL A 944 13.87 24.58 39.68
N ASP A 945 13.58 23.74 38.68
CA ASP A 945 14.52 22.76 38.14
C ASP A 945 15.37 23.33 37.00
N LEU A 946 14.75 24.16 36.16
CA LEU A 946 15.37 24.76 34.98
C LEU A 946 15.14 26.26 34.94
N VAL A 947 16.21 27.00 34.63
CA VAL A 947 16.14 28.42 34.27
C VAL A 947 16.49 28.56 32.80
N VAL A 948 15.59 29.14 32.01
CA VAL A 948 15.86 29.52 30.61
C VAL A 948 15.99 31.03 30.58
N ALA A 949 17.16 31.58 30.26
CA ALA A 949 17.38 33.02 30.35
C ALA A 949 17.97 33.58 29.06
N GLU A 950 17.42 34.67 28.54
CA GLU A 950 18.03 35.44 27.45
C GLU A 950 19.10 36.38 28.02
N LEU A 951 20.37 36.12 27.68
CA LEU A 951 21.52 36.80 28.27
C LEU A 951 22.23 37.68 27.26
N SER A 952 22.57 38.90 27.66
CA SER A 952 23.32 39.87 26.84
C SER A 952 24.83 39.69 26.97
N PHE A 953 25.56 39.76 25.85
CA PHE A 953 27.03 39.80 25.83
C PHE A 953 27.59 41.23 25.97
N ILE A 954 26.77 42.22 25.64
CA ILE A 954 27.09 43.64 25.78
C ILE A 954 26.29 44.20 26.94
N ARG A 955 26.94 45.04 27.75
CA ARG A 955 26.28 45.72 28.87
C ARG A 955 25.53 46.93 28.35
N TYR A 956 24.21 46.77 28.21
CA TYR A 956 23.34 47.87 27.77
C TYR A 956 22.89 48.77 28.92
N ASP A 957 22.95 48.35 30.18
CA ASP A 957 22.69 49.21 31.34
C ASP A 957 23.80 49.00 32.38
N GLN A 958 24.23 50.05 33.08
CA GLN A 958 25.28 49.96 34.10
C GLN A 958 24.98 48.93 35.20
N ASN A 959 23.71 48.67 35.48
CA ASN A 959 23.26 47.71 36.48
C ASN A 959 22.95 46.33 35.88
N ALA A 960 22.87 46.18 34.55
CA ALA A 960 22.60 44.90 33.90
C ALA A 960 23.80 43.98 34.02
N LEU A 961 23.59 42.69 34.32
CA LEU A 961 24.64 41.67 34.26
C LEU A 961 24.80 41.14 32.83
N VAL A 962 26.05 40.95 32.40
CA VAL A 962 26.36 40.30 31.12
C VAL A 962 26.49 38.78 31.28
N PHE A 963 26.54 38.05 30.17
CA PHE A 963 26.56 36.58 30.10
C PHE A 963 27.43 35.90 31.18
N ASN A 964 28.71 36.25 31.29
CA ASN A 964 29.63 35.61 32.25
C ASN A 964 29.30 35.92 33.72
N GLU A 965 28.71 37.08 34.00
CA GLU A 965 28.27 37.46 35.35
C GLU A 965 26.99 36.70 35.73
N MET A 966 26.08 36.53 34.76
CA MET A 966 24.87 35.72 34.92
C MET A 966 25.19 34.23 35.11
N LEU A 967 26.18 33.70 34.39
CA LEU A 967 26.68 32.32 34.62
C LEU A 967 27.12 32.13 36.08
N ASN A 968 27.92 33.06 36.61
CA ASN A 968 28.40 33.00 37.99
C ASN A 968 27.25 33.10 39.01
N LEU A 969 26.27 33.98 38.76
CA LEU A 969 25.10 34.12 39.61
C LEU A 969 24.28 32.81 39.65
N LEU A 970 24.00 32.21 38.50
CA LEU A 970 23.21 30.98 38.42
C LEU A 970 23.95 29.76 38.99
N ASP A 971 25.28 29.71 38.86
CA ASP A 971 26.11 28.70 39.52
C ASP A 971 26.01 28.79 41.05
N GLN A 972 26.09 30.01 41.61
CA GLN A 972 25.89 30.26 43.05
C GLN A 972 24.48 29.88 43.53
N LEU A 973 23.49 29.95 42.64
CA LEU A 973 22.11 29.52 42.91
C LEU A 973 21.89 27.99 42.73
N GLY A 974 22.94 27.24 42.40
CA GLY A 974 22.93 25.78 42.28
C GLY A 974 22.45 25.26 40.93
N PHE A 975 22.65 26.04 39.86
CA PHE A 975 22.37 25.63 38.49
C PHE A 975 23.66 25.51 37.67
N ARG A 976 23.72 24.53 36.78
CA ARG A 976 24.79 24.40 35.78
C ARG A 976 24.28 24.76 34.40
N TYR A 977 25.19 25.23 33.56
CA TYR A 977 24.95 25.32 32.12
C TYR A 977 24.52 23.94 31.58
N TYR A 978 23.37 23.88 30.93
CA TYR A 978 22.82 22.65 30.38
C TYR A 978 22.81 22.65 28.86
N ASP A 979 22.25 23.70 28.26
CA ASP A 979 22.01 23.81 26.82
C ASP A 979 21.84 25.28 26.41
N GLU A 980 21.60 25.53 25.13
CA GLU A 980 21.33 26.88 24.60
C GLU A 980 20.31 26.85 23.45
N THR A 981 19.59 27.95 23.29
CA THR A 981 18.50 28.12 22.33
C THR A 981 18.53 29.54 21.76
N GLY A 982 18.10 29.73 20.51
CA GLY A 982 18.00 31.05 19.89
C GLY A 982 19.33 31.80 19.80
N GLU A 983 19.36 32.93 19.11
CA GLU A 983 20.44 33.93 19.24
C GLU A 983 20.04 35.21 18.52
N TRP A 984 20.56 36.33 19.01
CA TRP A 984 20.44 37.61 18.32
C TRP A 984 21.80 38.12 17.92
N ARG A 985 21.94 38.41 16.64
CA ARG A 985 23.16 38.99 16.06
C ARG A 985 22.88 40.37 15.52
N SER A 986 23.89 41.23 15.63
CA SER A 986 23.92 42.51 14.94
C SER A 986 23.74 42.30 13.43
N PRO A 987 22.75 42.96 12.80
CA PRO A 987 22.55 42.85 11.35
C PRO A 987 23.64 43.59 10.55
N ILE A 988 24.49 44.37 11.22
CA ILE A 988 25.55 45.17 10.59
C ILE A 988 26.77 44.30 10.27
N ASP A 989 27.17 43.43 11.20
CA ASP A 989 28.45 42.72 11.17
C ASP A 989 28.36 41.26 11.64
N GLY A 990 27.19 40.79 12.08
CA GLY A 990 26.99 39.43 12.59
C GLY A 990 27.49 39.20 14.02
N THR A 991 27.90 40.25 14.74
CA THR A 991 28.33 40.16 16.14
C THR A 991 27.21 39.58 17.02
N LEU A 992 27.52 38.57 17.85
CA LEU A 992 26.56 37.98 18.79
C LEU A 992 26.25 38.98 19.92
N LEU A 993 24.97 39.33 20.07
CA LEU A 993 24.51 40.32 21.05
C LEU A 993 23.84 39.65 22.25
N GLN A 994 22.98 38.67 22.01
CA GLN A 994 22.24 37.92 23.03
C GLN A 994 22.13 36.44 22.67
N LYS A 995 21.99 35.59 23.69
CA LYS A 995 21.77 34.14 23.57
C LYS A 995 20.78 33.70 24.63
N GLU A 996 19.80 32.87 24.27
CA GLU A 996 18.97 32.19 25.27
C GLU A 996 19.71 30.93 25.76
N VAL A 997 19.87 30.81 27.07
CA VAL A 997 20.67 29.78 27.70
C VAL A 997 19.79 28.99 28.65
N VAL A 998 19.96 27.67 28.62
CA VAL A 998 19.23 26.74 29.48
C VAL A 998 20.15 26.28 30.59
N PHE A 999 19.72 26.50 31.81
CA PHE A 999 20.38 26.06 33.03
C PHE A 999 19.53 25.02 33.73
N ILE A 1000 20.19 24.03 34.33
CA ILE A 1000 19.53 22.96 35.09
C ILE A 1000 20.14 22.84 36.47
N ARG A 1001 19.34 22.44 37.48
CA ARG A 1001 19.85 22.05 38.80
C ARG A 1001 21.06 21.12 38.67
N GLN A 1002 22.14 21.40 39.41
CA GLN A 1002 23.42 20.71 39.26
C GLN A 1002 23.32 19.18 39.39
N ASP A 1003 22.44 18.70 40.27
CA ASP A 1003 22.19 17.29 40.59
C ASP A 1003 21.10 16.63 39.71
N LEU A 1004 20.46 17.38 38.82
CA LEU A 1004 19.38 16.90 37.96
C LEU A 1004 19.89 16.52 36.56
N LEU A 1005 19.42 15.37 36.06
CA LEU A 1005 19.75 14.81 34.73
C LEU A 1005 21.26 14.80 34.42
N VAL A 1006 22.07 14.34 35.37
CA VAL A 1006 23.52 14.20 35.21
C VAL A 1006 23.81 13.01 34.29
N PRO A 1007 24.54 13.19 33.16
CA PRO A 1007 24.82 12.08 32.23
C PRO A 1007 25.70 10.99 32.85
N GLU A 1008 25.41 9.72 32.53
CA GLU A 1008 26.21 8.55 32.94
C GLU A 1008 27.52 8.37 32.14
N THR A 1009 28.10 9.47 31.64
CA THR A 1009 29.31 9.45 30.80
C THR A 1009 30.61 9.55 31.60
N SER A 1010 30.52 9.70 32.92
CA SER A 1010 31.69 9.83 33.80
C SER A 1010 31.60 8.88 34.99
N ARG A 1011 32.74 8.28 35.37
CA ARG A 1011 32.89 7.66 36.69
C ARG A 1011 32.92 8.77 37.74
N LYS A 1012 32.43 8.51 38.96
CA LYS A 1012 32.67 9.41 40.10
C LYS A 1012 34.17 9.70 40.16
N ILE A 1013 34.54 10.97 40.08
CA ILE A 1013 35.91 11.40 40.34
C ILE A 1013 36.12 11.22 41.85
N GLU A 1014 36.73 10.11 42.26
CA GLU A 1014 37.21 9.97 43.63
C GLU A 1014 38.33 10.99 43.85
N ASN A 1015 38.08 11.94 44.75
CA ASN A 1015 38.90 13.10 45.12
C ASN A 1015 38.76 14.33 44.22
N SER A 1016 37.92 15.28 44.66
CA SER A 1016 38.19 16.70 44.45
C SER A 1016 38.36 17.37 45.83
N PRO A 1017 39.54 17.95 46.14
CA PRO A 1017 39.76 18.64 47.40
C PRO A 1017 39.17 20.05 47.30
N SER A 1018 37.88 20.21 47.61
CA SER A 1018 37.32 21.53 47.92
C SER A 1018 35.98 21.41 48.67
N GLN A 1019 36.06 20.93 49.91
CA GLN A 1019 35.27 21.50 51.01
C GLN A 1019 36.29 22.09 51.98
N ALA A 1020 36.54 23.40 51.85
CA ALA A 1020 37.18 24.25 52.84
C ALA A 1020 36.43 25.57 52.86
#